data_AF-A0A6P8ZVI4-F1
#
_entry.id   AF-A0A6P8ZVI4-F1
#
_cell.length_a   1.000
_cell.length_b   1.000
_cell.length_c   1.000
_cell.angle_alpha   90.00
_cell.angle_beta   90.00
_cell.angle_gamma   90.00
#
_symmetry.space_group_name_H-M   'P 1'
#
loop_
_entity.id
_entity.type
_entity.pdbx_description
1 polymer ?
#
loop_
_entity_poly.entity_id
_entity_poly.type
_entity_poly.pdbx_seq_one_letter_code
_entity_poly.pdbx_strand_id
1 'polypeptide(L)'
;MRMVMLCQDRDRTQNSVHDTNWRDNMYHHGKELCFLLAVTLTCYAALHSPPPKVSSVPTPVRFLRPSTVVDDYYTGELKTALEKMSLSEMSFVMYYAPWDAESQRVRWHFEAAARYYHKEIYFAAINCWQPGSECRQTNKIYTFPLLILQPHKSPAQQYRGVREVSHIIRYLKTALRPLSVLHNETDLAYKLTEHDAVVLCNLNFMEYRDEAEIAYNVFYEAARKFSDVDQLNDIAFTVALNPDSNEFGDISDVAVIHLFLWNETVAYKTPVDSWTVESITQWIENNLQQATAWVQPPGVKSLTLSSYLKSGPVLVMFTPRNPLLRHVYYYNLLREVAFSFFNCDGTAWINELTEAVQVVRPGVQYQYRNLLQSCASWARGINERAGVTQVFSMNKPGDSLISFNNISSSCQSKKETEKPLLPPRSGFDYGYCGLLDYGADIPLEEKSEEDEPIFRRFFNFFGLMKKKQPVYQRHDFQRLQKTNSAMFNGLTSMLTGSGDSLWAEELKEWAQLERCRQLRHARLLDKPFFPVEKELEQGNPGVKGLRCSANKTLSFLAFDSLQLHHFAERLGVDVLHRKDKSVVLIVDPQSEAQFLLQGEINKVSLTNFIRDYVSNNLPRWHRTTAAKPRSHGFSLGPTQTIHLSRYNSRDPGDCNSNMVCVEELNFSNFRSKVLENRKNVILMYYTPYCAFCNAVSHVFLTVAHTLKSVNTIDFARIDGDNNDLPWEFTVHRFPSIIFFPSVLKSESHIFPPSTEVTVPNLVQFVLSNLTPEERVWTLLVVCEKGAKRQPLSFQDQLSVEKCMTQVKIEVLQSTSQLLNKYRSIVAKLGDHSQQKAHHTLQKSLLRQLSARLRFFRQATSTLMSVSLSSQEHSKVSIVTETLKHIRDAFFKLQESQSQLSSSKSIATEEMFKLNVDLNDVKDKLRSLNETIEKHNRTEGHVKHSQAKDEL
;
A
#
# COMPACT_ATOMS: atom_id res chain seq x y z
N MET A 1 10.51 -23.04 -19.91
CA MET A 1 9.22 -22.89 -19.19
C MET A 1 8.27 -23.92 -19.77
N ARG A 2 7.58 -24.67 -18.91
CA ARG A 2 6.96 -25.99 -19.13
C ARG A 2 5.94 -26.05 -20.28
N MET A 3 6.15 -26.96 -21.22
CA MET A 3 5.06 -27.62 -21.96
C MET A 3 4.67 -28.86 -21.16
N VAL A 4 3.46 -28.87 -20.60
CA VAL A 4 2.83 -30.05 -20.00
C VAL A 4 1.88 -30.59 -21.05
N MET A 5 2.21 -31.74 -21.65
CA MET A 5 1.23 -32.58 -22.34
C MET A 5 0.78 -33.65 -21.36
N LEU A 6 -0.46 -33.53 -20.88
CA LEU A 6 -1.19 -34.59 -20.22
C LEU A 6 -1.85 -35.43 -21.32
N CYS A 7 -1.33 -36.64 -21.57
CA CYS A 7 -2.10 -37.68 -22.24
C CYS A 7 -3.12 -38.25 -21.26
N GLN A 8 -4.39 -38.22 -21.64
CA GLN A 8 -5.47 -38.87 -20.92
C GLN A 8 -5.91 -40.07 -21.77
N ASP A 9 -5.47 -41.25 -21.38
CA ASP A 9 -5.96 -42.52 -21.92
C ASP A 9 -7.40 -42.76 -21.45
N ARG A 10 -8.27 -43.15 -22.39
CA ARG A 10 -9.52 -43.82 -22.05
C ARG A 10 -9.86 -44.85 -23.13
N ASP A 11 -9.78 -46.11 -22.71
CA ASP A 11 -10.11 -47.33 -23.45
C ASP A 11 -11.50 -47.31 -24.10
N ARG A 12 -11.62 -47.91 -25.31
CA ARG A 12 -12.38 -49.17 -25.48
C ARG A 12 -12.38 -49.73 -26.93
N THR A 13 -11.83 -50.95 -27.02
CA THR A 13 -12.34 -52.18 -27.68
C THR A 13 -12.44 -52.33 -29.21
N GLN A 14 -11.70 -53.36 -29.67
CA GLN A 14 -12.07 -54.44 -30.60
C GLN A 14 -12.35 -54.11 -32.07
N ASN A 15 -11.44 -54.45 -32.98
CA ASN A 15 -11.35 -55.79 -33.60
C ASN A 15 -10.43 -55.81 -34.84
N SER A 16 -9.61 -56.87 -34.90
CA SER A 16 -9.27 -57.66 -36.09
C SER A 16 -8.16 -57.23 -37.08
N VAL A 17 -7.33 -58.25 -37.34
CA VAL A 17 -6.60 -58.61 -38.57
C VAL A 17 -5.13 -58.16 -38.70
N HIS A 18 -4.27 -59.20 -38.67
CA HIS A 18 -2.89 -59.25 -39.16
C HIS A 18 -2.74 -58.68 -40.57
N ASP A 19 -1.89 -57.66 -40.75
CA ASP A 19 -0.79 -57.58 -41.72
C ASP A 19 -0.43 -56.12 -42.00
N THR A 20 0.75 -55.65 -41.54
CA THR A 20 1.65 -54.68 -42.23
C THR A 20 2.82 -54.27 -41.31
N ASN A 21 3.72 -55.19 -40.97
CA ASN A 21 4.81 -54.91 -39.99
C ASN A 21 6.08 -54.23 -40.57
N TRP A 22 6.03 -53.71 -41.81
CA TRP A 22 7.20 -53.09 -42.47
C TRP A 22 7.07 -51.57 -42.66
N ARG A 23 5.85 -51.03 -42.77
CA ARG A 23 5.62 -49.59 -42.96
C ARG A 23 5.76 -48.79 -41.67
N ASP A 24 5.30 -49.34 -40.54
CA ASP A 24 5.36 -48.65 -39.25
C ASP A 24 6.79 -48.60 -38.67
N ASN A 25 7.60 -49.63 -38.90
CA ASN A 25 9.03 -49.61 -38.53
C ASN A 25 9.81 -48.60 -39.37
N MET A 26 9.51 -48.45 -40.66
CA MET A 26 10.16 -47.47 -41.52
C MET A 26 9.76 -46.02 -41.15
N TYR A 27 8.52 -45.82 -40.70
CA TYR A 27 8.05 -44.51 -40.22
C TYR A 27 8.64 -44.16 -38.84
N HIS A 28 8.80 -45.14 -37.95
CA HIS A 28 9.49 -44.96 -36.68
C HIS A 28 10.99 -44.66 -36.85
N HIS A 29 11.70 -45.43 -37.69
CA HIS A 29 13.09 -45.14 -38.00
C HIS A 29 13.28 -43.81 -38.75
N GLY A 30 12.33 -43.43 -39.61
CA GLY A 30 12.32 -42.11 -40.26
C GLY A 30 12.15 -40.96 -39.26
N LYS A 31 11.27 -41.09 -38.27
CA LYS A 31 11.11 -40.11 -37.18
C LYS A 31 12.36 -40.00 -36.31
N GLU A 32 12.95 -41.14 -35.93
CA GLU A 32 14.20 -41.20 -35.16
C GLU A 32 15.35 -40.51 -35.93
N LEU A 33 15.45 -40.78 -37.25
CA LEU A 33 16.47 -40.16 -38.11
C LEU A 33 16.24 -38.65 -38.27
N CYS A 34 14.99 -38.20 -38.45
CA CYS A 34 14.65 -36.78 -38.49
C CYS A 34 14.94 -36.08 -37.16
N PHE A 35 14.70 -36.75 -36.03
CA PHE A 35 15.02 -36.21 -34.71
C PHE A 35 16.53 -36.11 -34.50
N LEU A 36 17.30 -37.13 -34.88
CA LEU A 36 18.76 -37.11 -34.85
C LEU A 36 19.33 -36.02 -35.79
N LEU A 37 18.77 -35.86 -36.98
CA LEU A 37 19.14 -34.77 -37.90
C LEU A 37 18.79 -33.39 -37.33
N ALA A 38 17.64 -33.23 -36.68
CA ALA A 38 17.27 -31.98 -36.03
C ALA A 38 18.20 -31.66 -34.85
N VAL A 39 18.58 -32.66 -34.05
CA VAL A 39 19.54 -32.50 -32.94
C VAL A 39 20.93 -32.17 -33.46
N THR A 40 21.41 -32.85 -34.52
CA THR A 40 22.72 -32.55 -35.09
C THR A 40 22.76 -31.18 -35.76
N LEU A 41 21.71 -30.78 -36.47
CA LEU A 41 21.61 -29.44 -37.07
C LEU A 41 21.49 -28.34 -36.02
N THR A 42 20.75 -28.57 -34.93
CA THR A 42 20.67 -27.59 -33.82
C THR A 42 21.96 -27.51 -33.04
N CYS A 43 22.66 -28.62 -32.79
CA CYS A 43 24.00 -28.62 -32.20
C CYS A 43 25.04 -27.95 -33.12
N TYR A 44 24.98 -28.22 -34.43
CA TYR A 44 25.85 -27.58 -35.42
C TYR A 44 25.59 -26.07 -35.48
N ALA A 45 24.31 -25.66 -35.51
CA ALA A 45 23.93 -24.26 -35.44
C ALA A 45 24.36 -23.62 -34.11
N ALA A 46 24.26 -24.32 -32.98
CA ALA A 46 24.70 -23.82 -31.68
C ALA A 46 26.24 -23.67 -31.58
N LEU A 47 26.99 -24.60 -32.18
CA LEU A 47 28.47 -24.58 -32.21
C LEU A 47 29.02 -23.54 -33.19
N HIS A 48 28.29 -23.25 -34.28
CA HIS A 48 28.69 -22.28 -35.30
C HIS A 48 27.97 -20.93 -35.19
N SER A 49 27.04 -20.77 -34.25
CA SER A 49 26.54 -19.45 -33.86
C SER A 49 27.71 -18.69 -33.24
N PRO A 50 28.15 -17.54 -33.78
CA PRO A 50 29.11 -16.71 -33.08
C PRO A 50 28.52 -16.41 -31.69
N PRO A 51 29.35 -16.41 -30.62
CA PRO A 51 28.86 -16.03 -29.30
C PRO A 51 28.09 -14.71 -29.44
N PRO A 52 26.95 -14.55 -28.74
CA PRO A 52 26.15 -13.34 -28.86
C PRO A 52 27.08 -12.15 -28.72
N LYS A 53 27.02 -11.19 -29.66
CA LYS A 53 27.85 -9.98 -29.64
C LYS A 53 27.61 -9.26 -28.32
N VAL A 54 28.42 -9.58 -27.31
CA VAL A 54 28.44 -8.85 -26.05
C VAL A 54 29.01 -7.49 -26.40
N SER A 55 28.22 -6.44 -26.17
CA SER A 55 28.71 -5.06 -26.31
C SER A 55 30.03 -4.93 -25.57
N SER A 56 30.98 -4.18 -26.13
CA SER A 56 32.24 -3.87 -25.44
C SER A 56 31.95 -3.33 -24.03
N VAL A 57 32.86 -3.63 -23.10
CA VAL A 57 32.75 -3.15 -21.72
C VAL A 57 32.59 -1.62 -21.76
N PRO A 58 31.55 -1.06 -21.12
CA PRO A 58 31.36 0.39 -21.08
C PRO A 58 32.55 1.04 -20.37
N THR A 59 33.02 2.15 -20.93
CA THR A 59 34.07 2.95 -20.31
C THR A 59 33.57 3.51 -18.97
N PRO A 60 34.38 3.42 -17.90
CA PRO A 60 33.96 3.91 -16.60
C PRO A 60 33.84 5.43 -16.65
N VAL A 61 32.68 5.95 -16.24
CA VAL A 61 32.39 7.39 -16.13
C VAL A 61 32.10 7.73 -14.68
N ARG A 62 32.51 8.93 -14.26
CA ARG A 62 32.20 9.47 -12.93
C ARG A 62 30.72 9.34 -12.62
N PHE A 63 30.44 8.71 -11.49
CA PHE A 63 29.11 8.59 -10.97
C PHE A 63 28.70 9.82 -10.19
N LEU A 64 29.62 10.59 -9.62
CA LEU A 64 29.34 11.83 -8.89
C LEU A 64 29.91 13.04 -9.64
N ARG A 65 29.39 14.24 -9.35
CA ARG A 65 29.94 15.46 -9.99
C ARG A 65 31.33 15.78 -9.42
N PRO A 66 32.28 16.31 -10.22
CA PRO A 66 33.63 16.64 -9.73
C PRO A 66 33.67 17.68 -8.60
N SER A 67 32.64 18.51 -8.46
CA SER A 67 32.52 19.52 -7.39
C SER A 67 31.94 18.99 -6.08
N THR A 68 31.79 17.67 -5.95
CA THR A 68 31.25 17.05 -4.74
C THR A 68 32.36 16.81 -3.72
N VAL A 69 31.97 16.71 -2.45
CA VAL A 69 32.91 16.42 -1.33
C VAL A 69 33.19 14.92 -1.21
N VAL A 70 32.60 14.11 -2.09
CA VAL A 70 32.72 12.64 -2.07
C VAL A 70 33.79 12.23 -3.06
N ASP A 71 34.76 11.44 -2.60
CA ASP A 71 35.77 10.85 -3.48
C ASP A 71 35.14 9.71 -4.29
N ASP A 72 34.97 9.95 -5.59
CA ASP A 72 34.36 9.00 -6.54
C ASP A 72 35.43 8.18 -7.27
N TYR A 73 35.59 6.92 -6.87
CA TYR A 73 36.45 5.90 -7.45
C TYR A 73 35.69 5.11 -8.53
N TYR A 74 35.30 5.82 -9.60
CA TYR A 74 34.45 5.30 -10.68
C TYR A 74 35.11 4.24 -11.57
N THR A 75 36.44 4.16 -11.57
CA THR A 75 37.26 3.10 -12.19
C THR A 75 37.30 1.83 -11.33
N GLY A 76 36.88 1.92 -10.07
CA GLY A 76 36.90 0.82 -9.10
C GLY A 76 38.27 0.56 -8.45
N GLU A 77 39.06 1.61 -8.26
CA GLU A 77 40.33 1.63 -7.51
C GLU A 77 40.08 1.42 -6.00
N LEU A 78 40.18 0.18 -5.52
CA LEU A 78 39.82 -0.17 -4.15
C LEU A 78 40.94 0.13 -3.16
N LYS A 79 42.21 -0.17 -3.50
CA LYS A 79 43.35 0.06 -2.59
C LYS A 79 43.50 1.51 -2.19
N THR A 80 43.50 2.42 -3.16
CA THR A 80 43.61 3.86 -2.90
C THR A 80 42.44 4.38 -2.07
N ALA A 81 41.25 3.81 -2.24
CA ALA A 81 40.11 4.14 -1.39
C ALA A 81 40.35 3.66 0.06
N LEU A 82 40.79 2.42 0.25
CA LEU A 82 41.09 1.85 1.57
C LEU A 82 42.22 2.59 2.31
N GLU A 83 43.25 3.04 1.59
CA GLU A 83 44.34 3.86 2.15
C GLU A 83 43.83 5.20 2.68
N LYS A 84 42.96 5.90 1.95
CA LYS A 84 42.36 7.14 2.47
C LYS A 84 41.40 6.88 3.63
N MET A 85 40.66 5.78 3.58
CA MET A 85 39.77 5.37 4.66
C MET A 85 40.53 5.09 5.97
N SER A 86 41.72 4.48 5.90
CA SER A 86 42.52 4.19 7.09
C SER A 86 43.17 5.43 7.72
N LEU A 87 43.23 6.56 7.01
CA LEU A 87 43.68 7.83 7.56
C LEU A 87 42.58 8.60 8.30
N SER A 88 41.32 8.20 8.12
CA SER A 88 40.15 8.88 8.68
C SER A 88 39.63 8.12 9.90
N GLU A 89 39.19 8.83 10.95
CA GLU A 89 38.62 8.19 12.14
C GLU A 89 37.33 7.43 11.84
N MET A 90 36.49 8.01 10.96
CA MET A 90 35.23 7.47 10.49
C MET A 90 35.09 7.67 8.99
N SER A 91 34.76 6.60 8.27
CA SER A 91 34.52 6.63 6.83
C SER A 91 33.13 6.08 6.50
N PHE A 92 32.36 6.78 5.67
CA PHE A 92 31.10 6.28 5.13
C PHE A 92 31.22 6.05 3.63
N VAL A 93 31.07 4.81 3.20
CA VAL A 93 31.44 4.33 1.87
C VAL A 93 30.24 3.76 1.15
N MET A 94 30.05 4.17 -0.10
CA MET A 94 29.02 3.64 -1.00
C MET A 94 29.68 2.79 -2.09
N TYR A 95 29.49 1.48 -2.02
CA TYR A 95 29.76 0.60 -3.14
C TYR A 95 28.55 0.59 -4.08
N TYR A 96 28.73 1.00 -5.33
CA TYR A 96 27.62 1.22 -6.26
C TYR A 96 27.85 0.55 -7.62
N ALA A 97 26.76 0.45 -8.38
CA ALA A 97 26.77 0.13 -9.80
C ALA A 97 26.05 1.26 -10.57
N PRO A 98 26.61 1.78 -11.67
CA PRO A 98 26.05 2.96 -12.35
C PRO A 98 24.71 2.70 -13.03
N TRP A 99 24.35 1.45 -13.34
CA TRP A 99 23.06 1.09 -13.95
C TRP A 99 21.99 0.72 -12.91
N ASP A 100 22.36 0.56 -11.64
CA ASP A 100 21.45 0.14 -10.59
C ASP A 100 20.52 1.31 -10.20
N ALA A 101 19.21 1.05 -10.23
CA ALA A 101 18.19 2.08 -10.01
C ALA A 101 18.29 2.68 -8.59
N GLU A 102 18.58 1.84 -7.60
CA GLU A 102 18.71 2.28 -6.22
C GLU A 102 19.99 3.12 -6.03
N SER A 103 21.10 2.73 -6.65
CA SER A 103 22.35 3.50 -6.63
C SER A 103 22.12 4.90 -7.20
N GLN A 104 21.43 4.98 -8.34
CA GLN A 104 21.06 6.25 -8.97
C GLN A 104 20.17 7.11 -8.06
N ARG A 105 19.20 6.51 -7.37
CA ARG A 105 18.33 7.21 -6.41
C ARG A 105 19.09 7.76 -5.22
N VAL A 106 20.00 6.96 -4.66
CA VAL A 106 20.77 7.29 -3.44
C VAL A 106 21.87 8.30 -3.69
N ARG A 107 22.39 8.37 -4.91
CA ARG A 107 23.45 9.28 -5.36
C ARG A 107 23.36 10.68 -4.73
N TRP A 108 22.23 11.37 -4.92
CA TRP A 108 22.06 12.74 -4.43
C TRP A 108 21.93 12.77 -2.90
N HIS A 109 21.29 11.76 -2.31
CA HIS A 109 21.12 11.68 -0.86
C HIS A 109 22.45 11.50 -0.15
N PHE A 110 23.33 10.67 -0.71
CA PHE A 110 24.69 10.44 -0.24
C PHE A 110 25.54 11.71 -0.38
N GLU A 111 25.50 12.41 -1.53
CA GLU A 111 26.17 13.71 -1.70
C GLU A 111 25.69 14.75 -0.68
N ALA A 112 24.38 14.79 -0.38
CA ALA A 112 23.80 15.72 0.58
C ALA A 112 24.23 15.41 2.02
N ALA A 113 24.26 14.13 2.41
CA ALA A 113 24.79 13.70 3.70
C ALA A 113 26.28 14.00 3.82
N ALA A 114 27.06 13.79 2.75
CA ALA A 114 28.47 14.15 2.69
C ALA A 114 28.68 15.65 2.93
N ARG A 115 27.91 16.52 2.26
CA ARG A 115 27.96 17.97 2.55
C ARG A 115 27.63 18.29 4.00
N TYR A 116 26.78 17.50 4.64
CA TYR A 116 26.46 17.68 6.06
C TYR A 116 27.67 17.37 6.96
N TYR A 117 28.25 16.18 6.80
CA TYR A 117 29.24 15.59 7.72
C TYR A 117 30.68 15.55 7.22
N HIS A 118 31.03 16.14 6.06
CA HIS A 118 32.39 16.07 5.50
C HIS A 118 33.53 16.54 6.40
N LYS A 119 33.23 17.28 7.48
CA LYS A 119 34.22 17.70 8.47
C LYS A 119 34.55 16.62 9.50
N GLU A 120 33.62 15.70 9.74
CA GLU A 120 33.70 14.67 10.79
C GLU A 120 33.83 13.25 10.19
N ILE A 121 33.32 13.03 8.98
CA ILE A 121 33.28 11.74 8.30
C ILE A 121 33.86 11.87 6.89
N TYR A 122 34.74 10.95 6.53
CA TYR A 122 35.23 10.80 5.16
C TYR A 122 34.22 10.05 4.29
N PHE A 123 33.87 10.59 3.13
CA PHE A 123 32.90 9.98 2.21
C PHE A 123 33.57 9.50 0.93
N ALA A 124 33.34 8.24 0.57
CA ALA A 124 33.84 7.64 -0.66
C ALA A 124 32.74 6.89 -1.41
N ALA A 125 32.79 6.91 -2.74
CA ALA A 125 31.94 6.10 -3.61
C ALA A 125 32.82 5.25 -4.52
N ILE A 126 32.57 3.94 -4.59
CA ILE A 126 33.42 2.98 -5.31
C ILE A 126 32.57 2.17 -6.28
N ASN A 127 32.92 2.21 -7.57
CA ASN A 127 32.27 1.41 -8.60
C ASN A 127 32.76 -0.03 -8.55
N CYS A 128 32.01 -0.92 -7.90
CA CYS A 128 32.37 -2.35 -7.79
C CYS A 128 31.67 -3.23 -8.82
N TRP A 129 30.97 -2.63 -9.78
CA TRP A 129 30.41 -3.36 -10.92
C TRP A 129 31.33 -3.34 -12.14
N GLN A 130 32.21 -2.34 -12.28
CA GLN A 130 33.04 -2.15 -13.47
C GLN A 130 33.83 -3.44 -13.83
N PRO A 131 33.66 -4.01 -15.04
CA PRO A 131 34.44 -5.17 -15.46
C PRO A 131 35.95 -4.87 -15.45
N GLY A 132 36.75 -5.79 -14.91
CA GLY A 132 38.20 -5.63 -14.79
C GLY A 132 38.67 -4.70 -13.67
N SER A 133 37.77 -4.04 -12.94
CA SER A 133 38.15 -3.22 -11.78
C SER A 133 38.70 -4.04 -10.63
N GLU A 134 39.55 -3.44 -9.80
CA GLU A 134 40.09 -4.05 -8.59
C GLU A 134 38.97 -4.44 -7.62
N CYS A 135 38.02 -3.52 -7.37
CA CYS A 135 36.95 -3.79 -6.42
C CYS A 135 36.12 -5.02 -6.81
N ARG A 136 35.78 -5.20 -8.09
CA ARG A 136 34.99 -6.35 -8.54
C ARG A 136 35.75 -7.67 -8.44
N GLN A 137 37.07 -7.65 -8.56
CA GLN A 137 37.91 -8.83 -8.45
C GLN A 137 38.07 -9.26 -6.98
N THR A 138 38.26 -8.30 -6.08
CA THR A 138 38.47 -8.56 -4.65
C THR A 138 37.16 -8.82 -3.90
N ASN A 139 36.10 -8.06 -4.20
CA ASN A 139 34.83 -8.10 -3.49
C ASN A 139 33.70 -8.61 -4.38
N LYS A 140 33.02 -9.66 -3.92
CA LYS A 140 31.79 -10.17 -4.57
C LYS A 140 30.56 -9.47 -3.98
N ILE A 141 30.23 -8.31 -4.53
CA ILE A 141 29.02 -7.55 -4.14
C ILE A 141 27.88 -7.91 -5.09
N TYR A 142 26.80 -8.46 -4.54
CA TYR A 142 25.63 -8.90 -5.31
C TYR A 142 24.49 -7.88 -5.31
N THR A 143 24.48 -6.95 -4.35
CA THR A 143 23.41 -5.96 -4.18
C THR A 143 24.01 -4.57 -4.12
N PHE A 144 23.40 -3.66 -4.87
CA PHE A 144 23.79 -2.26 -4.92
C PHE A 144 22.59 -1.38 -4.55
N PRO A 145 22.83 -0.18 -4.00
CA PRO A 145 24.08 0.25 -3.39
C PRO A 145 24.28 -0.45 -2.04
N LEU A 146 25.55 -0.73 -1.70
CA LEU A 146 25.96 -1.19 -0.38
C LEU A 146 26.61 -0.02 0.36
N LEU A 147 25.98 0.41 1.46
CA LEU A 147 26.41 1.53 2.28
C LEU A 147 27.08 0.99 3.55
N ILE A 148 28.36 1.32 3.77
CA ILE A 148 29.17 0.83 4.88
C ILE A 148 29.71 2.02 5.68
N LEU A 149 29.52 1.98 7.00
CA LEU A 149 30.24 2.83 7.94
C LEU A 149 31.44 2.05 8.47
N GLN A 150 32.63 2.60 8.29
CA GLN A 150 33.91 2.02 8.70
C GLN A 150 34.60 2.95 9.70
N PRO A 151 34.55 2.62 11.01
CA PRO A 151 35.45 3.21 11.99
C PRO A 151 36.89 2.74 11.80
N HIS A 152 37.85 3.53 12.27
CA HIS A 152 39.28 3.19 12.19
C HIS A 152 39.64 1.95 13.03
N LYS A 153 39.12 1.84 14.26
CA LYS A 153 39.50 0.79 15.24
C LYS A 153 38.43 -0.29 15.46
N SER A 154 37.29 -0.19 14.78
CA SER A 154 36.12 -1.04 15.05
C SER A 154 35.59 -1.65 13.75
N PRO A 155 34.86 -2.77 13.81
CA PRO A 155 34.40 -3.47 12.61
C PRO A 155 33.43 -2.61 11.79
N ALA A 156 33.46 -2.86 10.47
CA ALA A 156 32.56 -2.26 9.50
C ALA A 156 31.10 -2.55 9.83
N GLN A 157 30.24 -1.55 9.64
CA GLN A 157 28.81 -1.65 9.88
C GLN A 157 28.04 -1.34 8.60
N GLN A 158 27.08 -2.21 8.25
CA GLN A 158 26.25 -2.00 7.06
C GLN A 158 25.03 -1.16 7.40
N TYR A 159 24.87 -0.03 6.71
CA TYR A 159 23.64 0.74 6.80
C TYR A 159 22.51 0.07 6.00
N ARG A 160 21.47 -0.39 6.70
CA ARG A 160 20.29 -1.07 6.14
C ARG A 160 19.02 -0.23 6.15
N GLY A 161 19.12 1.01 6.62
CA GLY A 161 17.97 1.91 6.73
C GLY A 161 17.57 2.58 5.44
N VAL A 162 16.54 3.41 5.55
CA VAL A 162 16.04 4.13 4.39
C VAL A 162 17.06 5.13 3.88
N ARG A 163 17.34 5.04 2.59
CA ARG A 163 18.49 5.70 1.96
C ARG A 163 18.21 7.16 1.58
N GLU A 164 17.46 7.86 2.43
CA GLU A 164 17.18 9.29 2.32
C GLU A 164 18.11 10.12 3.21
N VAL A 165 18.30 11.40 2.88
CA VAL A 165 19.28 12.28 3.56
C VAL A 165 19.03 12.36 5.06
N SER A 166 17.77 12.51 5.49
CA SER A 166 17.41 12.62 6.93
C SER A 166 17.80 11.39 7.72
N HIS A 167 17.53 10.23 7.16
CA HIS A 167 17.77 8.94 7.80
C HIS A 167 19.27 8.66 7.87
N ILE A 168 20.01 8.96 6.79
CA ILE A 168 21.47 8.86 6.79
C ILE A 168 22.06 9.85 7.81
N ILE A 169 21.61 11.12 7.83
CA ILE A 169 22.09 12.11 8.81
C ILE A 169 21.81 11.65 10.25
N ARG A 170 20.59 11.16 10.53
CA ARG A 170 20.22 10.64 11.85
C ARG A 170 21.10 9.45 12.25
N TYR A 171 21.29 8.51 11.35
CA TYR A 171 22.16 7.34 11.58
C TYR A 171 23.61 7.76 11.85
N LEU A 172 24.19 8.62 11.01
CA LEU A 172 25.57 9.09 11.19
C LEU A 172 25.72 9.89 12.49
N LYS A 173 24.71 10.69 12.87
CA LYS A 173 24.68 11.38 14.17
C LYS A 173 24.76 10.39 15.35
N THR A 174 23.93 9.34 15.32
CA THR A 174 23.92 8.30 16.35
C THR A 174 25.25 7.53 16.35
N ALA A 175 25.84 7.26 15.19
CA ALA A 175 27.10 6.54 15.11
C ALA A 175 28.30 7.38 15.61
N LEU A 176 28.26 8.70 15.41
CA LEU A 176 29.26 9.63 15.95
C LEU A 176 29.11 9.84 17.46
N ARG A 177 27.88 9.78 17.97
CA ARG A 177 27.54 10.05 19.38
C ARG A 177 26.50 9.03 19.86
N PRO A 178 26.90 7.77 20.11
CA PRO A 178 25.96 6.71 20.46
C PRO A 178 25.45 6.80 21.91
N LEU A 179 26.22 7.47 22.80
CA LEU A 179 25.89 7.63 24.20
C LEU A 179 25.52 9.09 24.51
N SER A 180 24.56 9.27 25.42
CA SER A 180 24.29 10.56 26.06
C SER A 180 24.47 10.46 27.57
N VAL A 181 25.07 11.48 28.19
CA VAL A 181 25.30 11.51 29.64
C VAL A 181 24.03 11.98 30.33
N LEU A 182 23.67 11.33 31.44
CA LEU A 182 22.63 11.79 32.37
C LEU A 182 23.29 12.41 33.60
N HIS A 183 22.82 13.57 34.01
CA HIS A 183 23.33 14.26 35.19
C HIS A 183 22.38 14.15 36.38
N ASN A 184 21.09 13.96 36.15
CA ASN A 184 20.06 13.89 37.19
C ASN A 184 18.84 13.10 36.71
N GLU A 185 17.93 12.77 37.63
CA GLU A 185 16.69 12.05 37.32
C GLU A 185 15.79 12.77 36.30
N THR A 186 15.84 14.10 36.25
CA THR A 186 15.02 14.87 35.29
C THR A 186 15.46 14.67 33.85
N ASP A 187 16.75 14.45 33.62
CA ASP A 187 17.29 14.10 32.31
C ASP A 187 16.78 12.72 31.88
N LEU A 188 16.73 11.75 32.79
CA LEU A 188 16.16 10.43 32.53
C LEU A 188 14.67 10.52 32.17
N ALA A 189 13.88 11.24 32.98
CA ALA A 189 12.47 11.47 32.73
C ALA A 189 12.24 12.09 31.35
N TYR A 190 13.04 13.11 30.99
CA TYR A 190 12.98 13.75 29.68
C TYR A 190 13.32 12.77 28.55
N LYS A 191 14.38 11.95 28.71
CA LYS A 191 14.76 10.91 27.73
C LYS A 191 13.67 9.87 27.51
N LEU A 192 12.97 9.45 28.56
CA LEU A 192 11.83 8.53 28.46
C LEU A 192 10.64 9.11 27.67
N THR A 193 10.50 10.45 27.64
CA THR A 193 9.49 11.10 26.77
C THR A 193 9.94 11.25 25.31
N GLU A 194 11.25 11.27 25.04
CA GLU A 194 11.84 11.35 23.69
C GLU A 194 11.89 9.98 23.00
N HIS A 195 12.23 8.94 23.75
CA HIS A 195 12.55 7.60 23.25
C HIS A 195 11.54 6.57 23.73
N ASP A 196 11.43 5.43 23.05
CA ASP A 196 10.53 4.33 23.41
C ASP A 196 11.05 3.53 24.62
N ALA A 197 12.37 3.46 24.76
CA ALA A 197 13.06 2.88 25.92
C ALA A 197 14.40 3.59 26.13
N VAL A 198 14.93 3.52 27.35
CA VAL A 198 16.24 4.08 27.71
C VAL A 198 17.10 2.98 28.35
N VAL A 199 18.30 2.77 27.81
CA VAL A 199 19.32 1.89 28.36
C VAL A 199 20.32 2.75 29.10
N LEU A 200 20.43 2.59 30.41
CA LEU A 200 21.32 3.35 31.27
C LEU A 200 22.42 2.45 31.80
N CYS A 201 23.68 2.79 31.52
CA CYS A 201 24.82 2.19 32.21
C CYS A 201 25.26 3.09 33.36
N ASN A 202 25.10 2.60 34.58
CA ASN A 202 25.61 3.25 35.78
C ASN A 202 27.05 2.79 35.99
N LEU A 203 27.98 3.74 36.07
CA LEU A 203 29.42 3.47 36.21
C LEU A 203 29.99 4.15 37.45
N ASN A 204 30.67 3.38 38.30
CA ASN A 204 31.39 3.91 39.47
C ASN A 204 32.90 4.06 39.16
N PHE A 205 33.26 5.18 38.54
CA PHE A 205 34.65 5.57 38.28
C PHE A 205 35.41 6.00 39.54
N MET A 206 34.73 6.36 40.64
CA MET A 206 35.39 6.77 41.88
C MET A 206 36.04 5.59 42.60
N GLU A 207 35.36 4.45 42.63
CA GLU A 207 35.84 3.27 43.35
C GLU A 207 36.55 2.25 42.46
N TYR A 208 36.13 2.14 41.18
CA TYR A 208 36.58 1.07 40.27
C TYR A 208 36.96 1.61 38.88
N ARG A 209 37.99 2.46 38.83
CA ARG A 209 38.36 3.21 37.61
C ARG A 209 38.63 2.33 36.39
N ASP A 210 39.47 1.31 36.54
CA ASP A 210 39.96 0.50 35.42
C ASP A 210 38.84 -0.42 34.88
N GLU A 211 38.08 -1.05 35.77
CA GLU A 211 36.95 -1.90 35.42
C GLU A 211 35.78 -1.08 34.83
N ALA A 212 35.53 0.13 35.35
CA ALA A 212 34.54 1.05 34.79
C ALA A 212 34.92 1.54 33.39
N GLU A 213 36.21 1.74 33.10
CA GLU A 213 36.69 2.07 31.75
C GLU A 213 36.43 0.92 30.76
N ILE A 214 36.69 -0.32 31.17
CA ILE A 214 36.40 -1.51 30.36
C ILE A 214 34.89 -1.61 30.10
N ALA A 215 34.07 -1.48 31.15
CA ALA A 215 32.61 -1.51 31.04
C ALA A 215 32.09 -0.43 30.08
N TYR A 216 32.61 0.80 30.19
CA TYR A 216 32.26 1.91 29.32
C TYR A 216 32.56 1.62 27.86
N ASN A 217 33.76 1.10 27.56
CA ASN A 217 34.18 0.81 26.19
C ASN A 217 33.33 -0.30 25.55
N VAL A 218 33.03 -1.36 26.30
CA VAL A 218 32.14 -2.44 25.83
C VAL A 218 30.73 -1.92 25.59
N PHE A 219 30.21 -1.11 26.51
CA PHE A 219 28.87 -0.51 26.40
C PHE A 219 28.78 0.50 25.24
N TYR A 220 29.82 1.29 25.00
CA TYR A 220 29.91 2.21 23.86
C TYR A 220 29.86 1.45 22.52
N GLU A 221 30.64 0.38 22.38
CA GLU A 221 30.60 -0.46 21.18
C GLU A 221 29.27 -1.21 21.04
N ALA A 222 28.64 -1.63 22.15
CA ALA A 222 27.28 -2.18 22.16
C ALA A 222 26.24 -1.17 21.65
N ALA A 223 26.26 0.06 22.16
CA ALA A 223 25.36 1.13 21.71
C ALA A 223 25.52 1.43 20.22
N ARG A 224 26.77 1.49 19.74
CA ARG A 224 27.07 1.70 18.32
C ARG A 224 26.59 0.51 17.48
N LYS A 225 26.90 -0.72 17.89
CA LYS A 225 26.49 -1.95 17.18
C LYS A 225 24.98 -2.12 17.13
N PHE A 226 24.28 -1.71 18.19
CA PHE A 226 22.82 -1.79 18.28
C PHE A 226 22.11 -0.94 17.22
N SER A 227 22.79 0.05 16.61
CA SER A 227 22.23 0.80 15.48
C SER A 227 22.01 -0.04 14.20
N ASP A 228 22.52 -1.29 14.14
CA ASP A 228 22.13 -2.28 13.12
C ASP A 228 20.65 -2.68 13.26
N VAL A 229 20.16 -2.72 14.50
CA VAL A 229 18.81 -3.12 14.89
C VAL A 229 17.90 -1.90 14.92
N ASP A 230 18.32 -0.85 15.63
CA ASP A 230 17.59 0.41 15.75
C ASP A 230 18.30 1.56 15.01
N GLN A 231 17.93 1.72 13.75
CA GLN A 231 18.54 2.71 12.86
C GLN A 231 18.03 4.13 13.08
N LEU A 232 16.87 4.29 13.74
CA LEU A 232 16.26 5.59 13.98
C LEU A 232 16.56 6.13 15.39
N ASN A 233 17.19 5.31 16.24
CA ASN A 233 17.52 5.63 17.62
C ASN A 233 16.23 5.96 18.38
N ASP A 234 15.28 5.01 18.32
CA ASP A 234 14.08 4.93 19.15
C ASP A 234 14.41 4.46 20.57
N ILE A 235 15.54 3.77 20.77
CA ILE A 235 16.10 3.36 22.06
C ILE A 235 17.36 4.17 22.34
N ALA A 236 17.35 4.95 23.42
CA ALA A 236 18.49 5.76 23.81
C ALA A 236 19.47 4.97 24.67
N PHE A 237 20.76 5.03 24.32
CA PHE A 237 21.84 4.60 25.21
C PHE A 237 22.37 5.79 26.01
N THR A 238 22.45 5.59 27.32
CA THR A 238 22.79 6.62 28.29
C THR A 238 23.79 6.11 29.31
N VAL A 239 24.59 7.03 29.86
CA VAL A 239 25.56 6.72 30.91
C VAL A 239 25.37 7.72 32.05
N ALA A 240 25.36 7.22 33.28
CA ALA A 240 25.48 8.03 34.48
C ALA A 240 26.84 7.75 35.12
N LEU A 241 27.54 8.82 35.46
CA LEU A 241 28.94 8.79 35.87
C LEU A 241 29.00 9.13 37.35
N ASN A 242 29.41 8.15 38.17
CA ASN A 242 29.39 8.24 39.62
C ASN A 242 28.02 8.70 40.16
N PRO A 243 26.95 7.96 39.87
CA PRO A 243 25.62 8.34 40.32
C PRO A 243 25.54 8.17 41.84
N ASP A 244 24.88 9.10 42.53
CA ASP A 244 24.52 8.88 43.93
C ASP A 244 23.64 7.64 44.02
N SER A 245 23.88 6.79 45.05
CA SER A 245 23.32 5.43 45.17
C SER A 245 21.79 5.36 45.05
N ASN A 246 21.10 6.47 45.28
CA ASN A 246 19.64 6.55 45.31
C ASN A 246 19.01 7.11 44.02
N GLU A 247 19.74 7.80 43.14
CA GLU A 247 19.14 8.53 42.01
C GLU A 247 18.80 7.63 40.80
N PHE A 248 19.58 6.58 40.57
CA PHE A 248 19.46 5.75 39.35
C PHE A 248 19.44 4.24 39.63
N GLY A 249 19.06 3.88 40.87
CA GLY A 249 19.05 2.51 41.39
C GLY A 249 20.34 2.14 42.12
N ASP A 250 20.23 1.18 43.05
CA ASP A 250 21.33 0.70 43.89
C ASP A 250 22.53 0.25 43.05
N ILE A 251 23.67 0.91 43.25
CA ILE A 251 24.96 0.53 42.68
C ILE A 251 25.74 -0.19 43.78
N SER A 252 25.53 -1.50 43.89
CA SER A 252 26.34 -2.37 44.76
C SER A 252 27.63 -2.86 44.10
N ASP A 253 27.78 -2.64 42.80
CA ASP A 253 28.80 -3.24 41.94
C ASP A 253 29.48 -2.18 41.04
N VAL A 254 30.60 -2.54 40.42
CA VAL A 254 31.40 -1.69 39.49
C VAL A 254 30.53 -0.96 38.45
N ALA A 255 29.62 -1.71 37.83
CA ALA A 255 28.75 -1.19 36.78
C ALA A 255 27.47 -2.03 36.69
N VAL A 256 26.33 -1.37 36.43
CA VAL A 256 25.03 -2.02 36.23
C VAL A 256 24.32 -1.38 35.04
N ILE A 257 23.76 -2.20 34.15
CA ILE A 257 22.94 -1.71 33.02
C ILE A 257 21.47 -1.85 33.37
N HIS A 258 20.73 -0.75 33.31
CA HIS A 258 19.29 -0.69 33.49
C HIS A 258 18.60 -0.45 32.15
N LEU A 259 17.55 -1.22 31.86
CA LEU A 259 16.65 -1.02 30.73
C LEU A 259 15.32 -0.49 31.28
N PHE A 260 15.09 0.81 31.07
CA PHE A 260 13.84 1.48 31.44
C PHE A 260 12.83 1.33 30.31
N LEU A 261 11.77 0.55 30.56
CA LEU A 261 10.64 0.35 29.66
C LEU A 261 9.43 1.16 30.15
N TRP A 262 8.37 1.13 29.35
CA TRP A 262 7.11 1.83 29.67
C TRP A 262 6.37 1.22 30.86
N ASN A 263 6.55 -0.07 31.17
CA ASN A 263 5.86 -0.80 32.24
C ASN A 263 6.77 -1.18 33.40
N GLU A 264 8.02 -1.54 33.13
CA GLU A 264 8.97 -2.05 34.12
C GLU A 264 10.41 -1.60 33.84
N THR A 265 11.28 -1.83 34.82
CA THR A 265 12.71 -1.57 34.71
C THR A 265 13.47 -2.88 34.93
N VAL A 266 14.27 -3.29 33.95
CA VAL A 266 15.01 -4.57 34.00
C VAL A 266 16.50 -4.27 34.17
N ALA A 267 17.17 -4.95 35.10
CA ALA A 267 18.61 -4.77 35.35
C ALA A 267 19.43 -5.95 34.80
N TYR A 268 20.55 -5.65 34.15
CA TYR A 268 21.58 -6.60 33.73
C TYR A 268 22.68 -6.63 34.79
N LYS A 269 22.63 -7.64 35.65
CA LYS A 269 23.50 -7.77 36.84
C LYS A 269 24.64 -8.78 36.66
N THR A 270 25.12 -8.97 35.43
CA THR A 270 26.24 -9.90 35.20
C THR A 270 27.58 -9.22 35.53
N PRO A 271 28.60 -9.97 36.00
CA PRO A 271 29.92 -9.40 36.27
C PRO A 271 30.53 -8.76 35.02
N VAL A 272 31.18 -7.61 35.17
CA VAL A 272 31.75 -6.80 34.08
C VAL A 272 32.71 -7.60 33.20
N ASP A 273 33.51 -8.49 33.77
CA ASP A 273 34.46 -9.34 33.03
C ASP A 273 33.80 -10.24 31.97
N SER A 274 32.49 -10.52 32.13
CA SER A 274 31.71 -11.33 31.20
C SER A 274 30.98 -10.50 30.14
N TRP A 275 31.05 -9.17 30.21
CA TRP A 275 30.33 -8.30 29.29
C TRP A 275 30.95 -8.38 27.89
N THR A 276 30.11 -8.75 26.93
CA THR A 276 30.42 -8.67 25.51
C THR A 276 29.37 -7.83 24.80
N VAL A 277 29.77 -7.24 23.67
CA VAL A 277 28.87 -6.48 22.79
C VAL A 277 27.62 -7.30 22.46
N GLU A 278 27.81 -8.56 22.06
CA GLU A 278 26.73 -9.47 21.68
C GLU A 278 25.81 -9.83 22.86
N SER A 279 26.37 -10.06 24.06
CA SER A 279 25.57 -10.39 25.24
C SER A 279 24.61 -9.25 25.61
N ILE A 280 25.09 -8.00 25.57
CA ILE A 280 24.32 -6.82 25.91
C ILE A 280 23.24 -6.59 24.84
N THR A 281 23.60 -6.61 23.54
CA THR A 281 22.61 -6.37 22.49
C THR A 281 21.51 -7.44 22.47
N GLN A 282 21.86 -8.72 22.66
CA GLN A 282 20.88 -9.81 22.73
C GLN A 282 20.00 -9.70 23.98
N TRP A 283 20.57 -9.32 25.12
CA TRP A 283 19.79 -9.10 26.34
C TRP A 283 18.77 -7.97 26.14
N ILE A 284 19.17 -6.86 25.52
CA ILE A 284 18.25 -5.75 25.20
C ILE A 284 17.13 -6.24 24.28
N GLU A 285 17.46 -6.91 23.17
CA GLU A 285 16.47 -7.42 22.21
C GLU A 285 15.45 -8.37 22.84
N ASN A 286 15.90 -9.25 23.73
CA ASN A 286 15.04 -10.24 24.39
C ASN A 286 14.10 -9.62 25.44
N ASN A 287 14.49 -8.52 26.06
CA ASN A 287 13.71 -7.85 27.10
C ASN A 287 12.92 -6.64 26.58
N LEU A 288 13.10 -6.25 25.32
CA LEU A 288 12.44 -5.07 24.76
C LEU A 288 10.93 -5.32 24.55
N GLN A 289 10.12 -4.84 25.50
CA GLN A 289 8.66 -4.81 25.36
C GLN A 289 8.19 -3.39 25.08
N GLN A 290 7.54 -3.20 23.92
CA GLN A 290 7.05 -1.89 23.49
C GLN A 290 5.52 -1.83 23.52
N ALA A 291 4.96 -0.79 24.14
CA ALA A 291 3.52 -0.50 24.04
C ALA A 291 3.13 -0.01 22.64
N THR A 292 4.03 0.72 21.99
CA THR A 292 3.91 1.20 20.61
C THR A 292 5.19 0.91 19.86
N ALA A 293 5.10 0.49 18.60
CA ALA A 293 6.28 0.27 17.78
C ALA A 293 6.19 1.04 16.46
N TRP A 294 7.31 1.63 16.06
CA TRP A 294 7.47 2.19 14.73
C TRP A 294 7.95 1.12 13.76
N VAL A 295 7.18 0.85 12.70
CA VAL A 295 7.46 -0.27 11.80
C VAL A 295 7.91 0.23 10.43
N GLN A 296 9.09 -0.24 10.02
CA GLN A 296 9.68 0.06 8.72
C GLN A 296 10.02 -1.25 8.00
N PRO A 297 9.11 -1.78 7.16
CA PRO A 297 9.39 -2.95 6.36
C PRO A 297 10.59 -2.71 5.41
N PRO A 298 11.46 -3.71 5.18
CA PRO A 298 12.73 -3.53 4.46
C PRO A 298 12.60 -3.30 2.94
N GLY A 299 11.40 -3.00 2.43
CA GLY A 299 11.13 -2.80 1.00
C GLY A 299 11.20 -4.07 0.13
N VAL A 300 11.55 -5.21 0.72
CA VAL A 300 11.55 -6.55 0.11
C VAL A 300 10.48 -7.43 0.74
N LYS A 301 10.22 -8.61 0.14
CA LYS A 301 9.29 -9.60 0.73
C LYS A 301 9.74 -9.91 2.16
N SER A 302 8.91 -9.55 3.14
CA SER A 302 9.23 -9.65 4.56
C SER A 302 8.05 -10.18 5.38
N LEU A 303 8.37 -10.80 6.51
CA LEU A 303 7.43 -11.26 7.53
C LEU A 303 7.34 -10.30 8.73
N THR A 304 7.93 -9.10 8.66
CA THR A 304 7.97 -8.11 9.75
C THR A 304 6.59 -7.84 10.37
N LEU A 305 5.54 -7.74 9.55
CA LEU A 305 4.17 -7.46 10.03
C LEU A 305 3.42 -8.70 10.53
N SER A 306 3.94 -9.89 10.21
CA SER A 306 3.23 -11.14 10.49
C SER A 306 3.14 -11.43 11.99
N SER A 307 4.16 -11.08 12.77
CA SER A 307 4.16 -11.26 14.23
C SER A 307 3.06 -10.42 14.90
N TYR A 308 2.94 -9.15 14.50
CA TYR A 308 1.94 -8.23 15.04
C TYR A 308 0.51 -8.67 14.68
N LEU A 309 0.27 -9.02 13.41
CA LEU A 309 -1.06 -9.46 12.95
C LEU A 309 -1.45 -10.85 13.49
N LYS A 310 -0.49 -11.74 13.73
CA LYS A 310 -0.78 -13.04 14.38
C LYS A 310 -1.20 -12.89 15.84
N SER A 311 -0.74 -11.82 16.50
CA SER A 311 -1.00 -11.58 17.93
C SER A 311 -2.42 -11.06 18.19
N GLY A 312 -3.13 -10.61 17.15
CA GLY A 312 -4.51 -10.15 17.23
C GLY A 312 -4.75 -8.86 16.44
N PRO A 313 -5.81 -8.11 16.79
CA PRO A 313 -6.10 -6.81 16.21
C PRO A 313 -4.98 -5.80 16.39
N VAL A 314 -4.76 -4.98 15.38
CA VAL A 314 -3.69 -3.98 15.35
C VAL A 314 -4.25 -2.62 14.99
N LEU A 315 -4.07 -1.64 15.87
CA LEU A 315 -4.27 -0.23 15.57
C LEU A 315 -3.02 0.30 14.86
N VAL A 316 -3.19 0.75 13.62
CA VAL A 316 -2.14 1.27 12.76
C VAL A 316 -2.34 2.77 12.55
N MET A 317 -1.34 3.55 12.94
CA MET A 317 -1.27 4.99 12.69
C MET A 317 -0.25 5.28 11.58
N PHE A 318 -0.73 5.79 10.45
CA PHE A 318 0.14 6.40 9.45
C PHE A 318 0.29 7.88 9.79
N THR A 319 1.51 8.36 9.97
CA THR A 319 1.82 9.77 10.25
C THR A 319 3.20 10.12 9.69
N PRO A 320 3.46 11.36 9.24
CA PRO A 320 4.79 11.74 8.78
C PRO A 320 5.80 11.60 9.91
N ARG A 321 6.95 10.98 9.63
CA ARG A 321 8.10 10.99 10.56
C ARG A 321 9.24 11.77 9.95
N ASN A 322 9.71 12.75 10.71
CA ASN A 322 10.91 13.49 10.37
C ASN A 322 12.03 13.05 11.31
N PRO A 323 12.99 12.21 10.86
CA PRO A 323 14.06 11.67 11.71
C PRO A 323 14.97 12.74 12.34
N LEU A 324 14.90 13.97 11.85
CA LEU A 324 15.70 15.10 12.37
C LEU A 324 14.97 15.88 13.46
N LEU A 325 13.70 15.59 13.76
CA LEU A 325 12.97 16.18 14.88
C LEU A 325 12.98 15.22 16.07
N ARG A 326 13.09 15.78 17.29
CA ARG A 326 13.14 14.99 18.54
C ARG A 326 11.79 14.37 18.91
N HIS A 327 10.68 15.06 18.63
CA HIS A 327 9.35 14.59 18.96
C HIS A 327 8.43 14.56 17.74
N VAL A 328 7.61 13.52 17.66
CA VAL A 328 6.54 13.39 16.67
C VAL A 328 5.21 13.45 17.41
N TYR A 329 4.45 14.53 17.18
CA TYR A 329 3.25 14.83 17.96
C TYR A 329 2.24 13.68 18.00
N TYR A 330 1.87 13.13 16.84
CA TYR A 330 0.89 12.05 16.75
C TYR A 330 1.40 10.72 17.30
N TYR A 331 2.71 10.46 17.21
CA TYR A 331 3.29 9.26 17.83
C TYR A 331 3.25 9.36 19.36
N ASN A 332 3.54 10.54 19.92
CA ASN A 332 3.39 10.74 21.36
C ASN A 332 1.92 10.66 21.82
N LEU A 333 0.97 11.08 20.98
CA LEU A 333 -0.46 10.87 21.24
C LEU A 333 -0.79 9.36 21.27
N LEU A 334 -0.23 8.59 20.34
CA LEU A 334 -0.38 7.14 20.29
C LEU A 334 0.21 6.47 21.54
N ARG A 335 1.41 6.88 21.97
CA ARG A 335 2.08 6.42 23.20
C ARG A 335 1.23 6.69 24.43
N GLU A 336 0.75 7.93 24.60
CA GLU A 336 -0.11 8.36 25.71
C GLU A 336 -1.36 7.46 25.83
N VAL A 337 -2.03 7.20 24.70
CA VAL A 337 -3.23 6.35 24.65
C VAL A 337 -2.90 4.87 24.86
N ALA A 338 -1.79 4.38 24.32
CA ALA A 338 -1.35 3.00 24.49
C ALA A 338 -0.98 2.68 25.95
N PHE A 339 -0.19 3.54 26.60
CA PHE A 339 0.15 3.40 28.02
C PHE A 339 -1.11 3.34 28.88
N SER A 340 -2.06 4.24 28.63
CA SER A 340 -3.36 4.23 29.30
C SER A 340 -4.12 2.91 29.05
N PHE A 341 -4.20 2.46 27.80
CA PHE A 341 -4.90 1.23 27.41
C PHE A 341 -4.36 -0.02 28.10
N PHE A 342 -3.03 -0.10 28.25
CA PHE A 342 -2.34 -1.22 28.89
C PHE A 342 -2.26 -1.13 30.42
N ASN A 343 -2.54 0.03 31.01
CA ASN A 343 -2.43 0.23 32.45
C ASN A 343 -3.60 -0.40 33.23
N CYS A 344 -3.50 -1.69 33.52
CA CYS A 344 -4.53 -2.44 34.23
C CYS A 344 -4.50 -2.25 35.75
N ASP A 345 -3.31 -2.28 36.35
CA ASP A 345 -3.13 -2.20 37.80
C ASP A 345 -3.03 -0.75 38.31
N GLY A 346 -3.04 0.22 37.40
CA GLY A 346 -2.94 1.63 37.74
C GLY A 346 -1.59 2.01 38.34
N THR A 347 -0.49 1.35 37.95
CA THR A 347 0.83 1.55 38.55
C THR A 347 1.27 3.03 38.49
N ALA A 348 1.94 3.49 39.55
CA ALA A 348 2.42 4.87 39.65
C ALA A 348 3.35 5.22 38.48
N TRP A 349 4.33 4.35 38.17
CA TRP A 349 5.24 4.48 37.04
C TRP A 349 4.54 4.76 35.71
N ILE A 350 3.54 3.95 35.33
CA ILE A 350 2.83 4.13 34.05
C ILE A 350 2.02 5.42 34.06
N ASN A 351 1.36 5.76 35.18
CA ASN A 351 0.58 7.00 35.28
C ASN A 351 1.49 8.23 35.12
N GLU A 352 2.63 8.25 35.83
CA GLU A 352 3.58 9.36 35.80
C GLU A 352 4.24 9.52 34.43
N LEU A 353 4.67 8.42 33.80
CA LEU A 353 5.20 8.46 32.43
C LEU A 353 4.13 8.93 31.43
N THR A 354 2.88 8.47 31.58
CA THR A 354 1.76 8.92 30.73
C THR A 354 1.52 10.42 30.89
N GLU A 355 1.54 10.92 32.12
CA GLU A 355 1.38 12.34 32.41
C GLU A 355 2.56 13.16 31.85
N ALA A 356 3.79 12.66 31.94
CA ALA A 356 4.98 13.29 31.37
C ALA A 356 4.86 13.44 29.85
N VAL A 357 4.47 12.37 29.14
CA VAL A 357 4.20 12.42 27.69
C VAL A 357 3.04 13.38 27.38
N GLN A 358 1.98 13.38 28.18
CA GLN A 358 0.83 14.28 28.02
C GLN A 358 1.23 15.76 28.19
N VAL A 359 2.19 16.08 29.06
CA VAL A 359 2.71 17.44 29.26
C VAL A 359 3.67 17.84 28.14
N VAL A 360 4.59 16.96 27.75
CA VAL A 360 5.60 17.26 26.72
C VAL A 360 4.97 17.41 25.34
N ARG A 361 4.01 16.55 24.99
CA ARG A 361 3.36 16.52 23.66
C ARG A 361 2.87 17.88 23.14
N PRO A 362 2.03 18.65 23.87
CA PRO A 362 1.65 20.01 23.46
C PRO A 362 2.82 21.00 23.57
N GLY A 363 3.76 20.78 24.51
CA GLY A 363 4.96 21.59 24.69
C GLY A 363 5.91 21.59 23.48
N VAL A 364 5.91 20.53 22.67
CA VAL A 364 6.72 20.41 21.44
C VAL A 364 6.45 21.58 20.47
N GLN A 365 5.20 22.02 20.35
CA GLN A 365 4.84 23.13 19.47
C GLN A 365 5.53 24.43 19.92
N TYR A 366 5.56 24.67 21.23
CA TYR A 366 6.22 25.84 21.83
C TYR A 366 7.74 25.78 21.64
N GLN A 367 8.37 24.64 21.96
CA GLN A 367 9.80 24.43 21.75
C GLN A 367 10.20 24.63 20.28
N TYR A 368 9.42 24.10 19.33
CA TYR A 368 9.64 24.27 17.91
C TYR A 368 9.57 25.75 17.48
N ARG A 369 8.58 26.50 17.97
CA ARG A 369 8.44 27.94 17.68
C ARG A 369 9.59 28.76 18.29
N ASN A 370 10.00 28.45 19.51
CA ASN A 370 11.13 29.12 20.16
C ASN A 370 12.44 28.87 19.42
N LEU A 371 12.69 27.62 19.01
CA LEU A 371 13.89 27.31 18.23
C LEU A 371 13.89 28.02 16.88
N LEU A 372 12.73 28.10 16.20
CA LEU A 372 12.59 28.89 14.98
C LEU A 372 12.94 30.37 15.18
N GLN A 373 12.41 31.00 16.23
CA GLN A 373 12.67 32.39 16.55
C GLN A 373 14.14 32.62 16.89
N SER A 374 14.71 31.74 17.70
CA SER A 374 16.12 31.77 18.12
C SER A 374 17.08 31.62 16.93
N CYS A 375 16.79 30.72 15.99
CA CYS A 375 17.57 30.57 14.76
C CYS A 375 17.42 31.78 13.83
N ALA A 376 16.25 32.41 13.78
CA ALA A 376 16.02 33.61 12.97
C ALA A 376 16.70 34.87 13.56
N SER A 377 16.80 34.98 14.89
CA SER A 377 17.61 36.03 15.53
C SER A 377 19.10 35.79 15.32
N TRP A 378 19.56 34.55 15.46
CA TRP A 378 20.96 34.19 15.26
C TRP A 378 21.45 34.48 13.83
N ALA A 379 20.66 34.10 12.82
CA ALA A 379 20.99 34.39 11.42
C ALA A 379 21.08 35.90 11.11
N ARG A 380 20.25 36.73 11.76
CA ARG A 380 20.32 38.19 11.64
C ARG A 380 21.59 38.76 12.28
N GLY A 381 21.97 38.27 13.46
CA GLY A 381 23.19 38.69 14.14
C GLY A 381 24.46 38.41 13.33
N ILE A 382 24.50 37.32 12.55
CA ILE A 382 25.63 37.03 11.65
C ILE A 382 25.69 38.01 10.48
N ASN A 383 24.55 38.29 9.86
CA ASN A 383 24.50 39.26 8.75
C ASN A 383 24.92 40.67 9.20
N GLU A 384 24.55 41.05 10.43
CA GLU A 384 24.98 42.30 11.05
C GLU A 384 26.49 42.32 11.35
N ARG A 385 27.07 41.22 11.87
CA ARG A 385 28.53 41.10 12.10
C ARG A 385 29.35 41.02 10.80
N ALA A 386 28.79 40.44 9.73
CA ALA A 386 29.48 40.23 8.46
C ALA A 386 29.39 41.43 7.49
N GLY A 387 28.62 42.47 7.81
CA GLY A 387 28.41 43.62 6.91
C GLY A 387 27.70 43.27 5.60
N VAL A 388 27.01 42.12 5.54
CA VAL A 388 26.33 41.61 4.34
C VAL A 388 24.83 41.83 4.47
N THR A 389 24.28 42.81 3.76
CA THR A 389 22.84 42.93 3.52
C THR A 389 22.38 41.86 2.51
N GLN A 390 22.34 40.59 2.93
CA GLN A 390 21.56 39.57 2.24
C GLN A 390 20.37 39.17 3.10
N VAL A 391 19.18 39.57 2.64
CA VAL A 391 17.90 39.15 3.21
C VAL A 391 17.78 37.64 3.04
N PHE A 392 17.85 36.89 4.14
CA PHE A 392 17.33 35.51 4.18
C PHE A 392 15.82 35.58 3.94
N SER A 393 15.41 35.51 2.67
CA SER A 393 13.99 35.38 2.32
C SER A 393 13.52 33.99 2.67
N MET A 394 13.01 33.82 3.89
CA MET A 394 12.13 32.73 4.24
C MET A 394 10.74 33.02 3.65
N ASN A 395 10.53 32.82 2.33
CA ASN A 395 9.23 32.54 1.71
C ASN A 395 9.32 32.40 0.19
N LYS A 396 9.13 31.17 -0.32
CA LYS A 396 8.20 30.78 -1.41
C LYS A 396 8.36 29.29 -1.74
N PRO A 397 7.28 28.52 -1.91
CA PRO A 397 7.33 27.17 -2.45
C PRO A 397 7.28 27.22 -3.98
N GLY A 398 8.24 26.57 -4.63
CA GLY A 398 8.31 26.48 -6.08
C GLY A 398 9.30 27.46 -6.69
N ASP A 399 10.59 27.18 -6.53
CA ASP A 399 11.61 27.55 -7.51
C ASP A 399 12.65 26.42 -7.53
N SER A 400 12.92 25.92 -8.72
CA SER A 400 14.03 25.01 -9.01
C SER A 400 15.32 25.56 -8.41
N LEU A 401 16.06 24.72 -7.70
CA LEU A 401 17.40 24.95 -7.16
C LEU A 401 18.23 25.95 -7.97
N ILE A 402 18.16 27.23 -7.59
CA ILE A 402 19.09 28.24 -8.09
C ILE A 402 20.43 27.93 -7.44
N SER A 403 21.38 27.68 -8.34
CA SER A 403 22.83 27.60 -8.14
C SER A 403 23.37 28.53 -7.04
N PHE A 404 24.03 27.95 -6.04
CA PHE A 404 25.04 28.65 -5.24
C PHE A 404 26.41 28.54 -5.94
N ASN A 405 26.52 29.04 -7.17
CA ASN A 405 27.79 29.52 -7.72
C ASN A 405 27.78 31.04 -7.53
N ASN A 406 28.28 31.53 -6.38
CA ASN A 406 28.86 32.87 -6.20
C ASN A 406 29.18 33.17 -4.72
N ILE A 407 29.85 32.23 -4.05
CA ILE A 407 30.79 32.56 -2.96
C ILE A 407 32.10 31.83 -3.30
N SER A 408 32.70 32.21 -4.42
CA SER A 408 34.05 31.80 -4.82
C SER A 408 34.68 32.88 -5.70
N SER A 409 34.74 34.12 -5.20
CA SER A 409 35.52 35.18 -5.85
C SER A 409 35.68 36.42 -4.97
N SER A 410 36.13 36.26 -3.72
CA SER A 410 36.83 37.36 -3.03
C SER A 410 37.65 36.86 -1.83
N CYS A 411 38.53 35.88 -2.08
CA CYS A 411 39.72 35.66 -1.27
C CYS A 411 40.91 35.52 -2.23
N GLN A 412 41.28 36.61 -2.89
CA GLN A 412 42.64 36.76 -3.39
C GLN A 412 43.49 37.28 -2.23
N SER A 413 43.99 36.38 -1.39
CA SER A 413 45.17 36.66 -0.57
C SER A 413 46.31 35.80 -1.08
N LYS A 414 47.22 36.48 -1.78
CA LYS A 414 48.65 36.26 -1.91
C LYS A 414 49.17 34.82 -1.71
N LYS A 415 49.82 34.33 -2.77
CA LYS A 415 50.90 33.34 -2.71
C LYS A 415 51.82 33.66 -1.53
N GLU A 416 51.85 32.78 -0.55
CA GLU A 416 53.08 32.47 0.15
C GLU A 416 53.13 30.96 0.35
N THR A 417 54.27 30.44 -0.09
CA THR A 417 54.69 29.05 -0.09
C THR A 417 54.87 28.57 1.34
N GLU A 418 54.20 27.48 1.73
CA GLU A 418 54.78 26.50 2.66
C GLU A 418 54.09 25.13 2.55
N LYS A 419 54.92 24.11 2.73
CA LYS A 419 54.71 22.68 2.47
C LYS A 419 53.82 22.00 3.53
N PRO A 420 53.32 20.77 3.26
CA PRO A 420 52.39 20.08 4.14
C PRO A 420 53.11 19.50 5.36
N LEU A 421 52.52 19.63 6.55
CA LEU A 421 52.91 18.87 7.74
C LEU A 421 51.68 18.13 8.28
N LEU A 422 51.67 16.82 8.05
CA LEU A 422 51.11 15.81 8.94
C LEU A 422 52.29 15.20 9.73
N PRO A 423 52.06 14.49 10.85
CA PRO A 423 51.90 14.95 12.23
C PRO A 423 53.17 14.66 13.09
N PRO A 424 53.10 14.75 14.43
CA PRO A 424 53.21 13.47 15.16
C PRO A 424 52.18 13.29 16.27
N ARG A 425 51.85 12.02 16.50
CA ARG A 425 51.22 11.48 17.71
C ARG A 425 52.10 11.77 18.95
N SER A 426 51.46 12.10 20.07
CA SER A 426 51.86 11.67 21.41
C SER A 426 50.67 11.83 22.35
N GLY A 427 50.34 10.79 23.11
CA GLY A 427 49.19 10.77 23.99
C GLY A 427 49.26 11.83 25.09
N PHE A 428 48.08 12.32 25.46
CA PHE A 428 47.80 12.83 26.80
C PHE A 428 46.36 12.47 27.18
N ASP A 429 46.26 12.20 28.47
CA ASP A 429 45.23 11.49 29.20
C ASP A 429 44.28 12.50 29.87
N TYR A 430 43.00 12.13 29.99
CA TYR A 430 41.87 12.71 30.73
C TYR A 430 41.47 14.20 30.58
N GLY A 431 40.15 14.42 30.43
CA GLY A 431 39.51 15.66 30.90
C GLY A 431 38.20 16.02 30.20
N TYR A 432 37.07 15.70 30.83
CA TYR A 432 35.70 16.12 30.49
C TYR A 432 35.56 17.55 29.95
N CYS A 433 34.77 17.68 28.87
CA CYS A 433 33.94 18.85 28.60
C CYS A 433 32.63 18.39 27.93
N GLY A 434 31.73 17.84 28.75
CA GLY A 434 30.30 17.82 28.43
C GLY A 434 29.76 19.24 28.59
N LEU A 435 29.48 19.92 27.48
CA LEU A 435 28.82 21.22 27.49
C LEU A 435 27.60 21.22 26.56
N LEU A 436 26.45 21.10 27.21
CA LEU A 436 25.22 21.90 27.01
C LEU A 436 24.17 21.38 26.01
N ASP A 437 23.32 20.49 26.51
CA ASP A 437 21.88 20.60 26.24
C ASP A 437 21.29 21.52 27.33
N TYR A 438 21.12 22.82 27.03
CA TYR A 438 20.53 23.77 27.98
C TYR A 438 19.07 23.41 28.28
N GLY A 439 18.87 22.61 29.33
CA GLY A 439 17.79 22.82 30.28
C GLY A 439 17.93 24.22 30.90
N ALA A 440 16.82 24.89 31.15
CA ALA A 440 16.83 26.24 31.67
C ALA A 440 17.28 26.24 33.14
N ASP A 441 18.46 26.80 33.43
CA ASP A 441 18.92 27.04 34.80
C ASP A 441 18.05 28.13 35.47
N ILE A 442 17.29 27.75 36.49
CA ILE A 442 16.73 28.65 37.51
C ILE A 442 17.07 28.01 38.87
N PRO A 443 17.66 28.74 39.82
CA PRO A 443 17.97 28.19 41.13
C PRO A 443 16.67 27.90 41.88
N LEU A 444 16.48 26.64 42.27
CA LEU A 444 15.45 26.25 43.25
C LEU A 444 16.19 25.91 44.54
N GLU A 445 15.86 26.64 45.61
CA GLU A 445 16.36 26.40 46.96
C GLU A 445 16.10 24.94 47.37
N GLU A 446 17.14 24.27 47.84
CA GLU A 446 17.10 22.93 48.42
C GLU A 446 16.21 22.91 49.68
N LYS A 447 15.19 22.06 49.64
CA LYS A 447 14.73 21.36 50.84
C LYS A 447 14.76 19.87 50.56
N SER A 448 15.46 19.17 51.46
CA SER A 448 15.56 17.72 51.53
C SER A 448 14.20 17.11 51.86
N GLU A 449 13.61 16.36 50.92
CA GLU A 449 12.62 15.32 51.22
C GLU A 449 13.05 14.08 50.42
N GLU A 450 13.58 13.09 51.15
CA GLU A 450 13.82 11.73 50.66
C GLU A 450 12.46 11.06 50.40
N ASP A 451 12.36 10.28 49.33
CA ASP A 451 11.17 9.56 48.81
C ASP A 451 10.19 10.36 47.91
N GLU A 452 10.66 11.25 47.02
CA GLU A 452 9.82 11.80 45.93
C GLU A 452 9.90 10.97 44.63
N PRO A 453 8.79 10.75 43.91
CA PRO A 453 8.80 10.03 42.63
C PRO A 453 9.55 10.79 41.53
N ILE A 454 10.31 10.05 40.69
CA ILE A 454 11.21 10.52 39.61
C ILE A 454 10.62 11.68 38.77
N PHE A 455 9.32 11.65 38.50
CA PHE A 455 8.67 12.65 37.64
C PHE A 455 8.22 13.94 38.35
N ARG A 456 8.26 14.04 39.68
CA ARG A 456 7.77 15.24 40.40
C ARG A 456 8.63 16.47 40.14
N ARG A 457 9.97 16.34 40.19
CA ARG A 457 10.93 17.40 39.82
C ARG A 457 10.75 17.81 38.35
N PHE A 458 10.52 16.84 37.47
CA PHE A 458 10.23 17.06 36.05
C PHE A 458 8.94 17.88 35.86
N PHE A 459 7.85 17.54 36.56
CA PHE A 459 6.59 18.29 36.47
C PHE A 459 6.69 19.71 37.02
N ASN A 460 7.48 19.94 38.07
CA ASN A 460 7.75 21.29 38.58
C ASN A 460 8.45 22.16 37.52
N PHE A 461 9.46 21.60 36.83
CA PHE A 461 10.15 22.27 35.72
C PHE A 461 9.19 22.64 34.57
N PHE A 462 8.36 21.70 34.12
CA PHE A 462 7.39 21.95 33.04
C PHE A 462 6.19 22.83 33.47
N GLY A 463 5.77 22.76 34.74
CA GLY A 463 4.74 23.61 35.31
C GLY A 463 5.11 25.10 35.28
N LEU A 464 6.39 25.42 35.46
CA LEU A 464 6.93 26.77 35.30
C LEU A 464 6.87 27.25 33.84
N MET A 465 7.09 26.34 32.87
CA MET A 465 6.95 26.64 31.44
C MET A 465 5.50 26.90 31.04
N LYS A 466 4.54 26.16 31.63
CA LYS A 466 3.10 26.36 31.40
C LYS A 466 2.58 27.69 31.97
N LYS A 467 3.12 28.13 33.12
CA LYS A 467 2.82 29.44 33.73
C LYS A 467 3.45 30.62 32.96
N LYS A 468 4.55 30.41 32.23
CA LYS A 468 5.19 31.43 31.37
C LYS A 468 4.59 31.49 29.94
N GLN A 469 3.27 31.47 29.80
CA GLN A 469 2.63 32.02 28.59
C GLN A 469 2.73 33.55 28.65
N PRO A 470 3.56 34.23 27.83
CA PRO A 470 3.67 35.68 27.92
C PRO A 470 2.67 36.32 26.96
N VAL A 471 1.73 37.06 27.53
CA VAL A 471 1.31 38.33 26.94
C VAL A 471 2.58 39.21 26.92
N TYR A 472 3.24 39.31 25.77
CA TYR A 472 4.47 40.08 25.63
C TYR A 472 4.18 41.59 25.78
N GLN A 473 4.65 42.19 26.88
CA GLN A 473 5.08 43.59 26.91
C GLN A 473 6.62 43.66 26.87
N ARG A 474 7.14 44.66 26.16
CA ARG A 474 8.43 44.64 25.46
C ARG A 474 9.64 45.11 26.29
N HIS A 475 9.59 45.12 27.63
CA HIS A 475 10.56 45.91 28.42
C HIS A 475 11.49 45.16 29.40
N ASP A 476 11.35 43.85 29.65
CA ASP A 476 12.13 43.20 30.73
C ASP A 476 13.45 42.51 30.34
N PHE A 477 13.84 42.51 29.05
CA PHE A 477 15.03 41.78 28.59
C PHE A 477 16.39 42.43 28.92
N GLN A 478 16.41 43.67 29.42
CA GLN A 478 17.66 44.41 29.70
C GLN A 478 18.14 44.34 31.15
N ARG A 479 17.35 43.79 32.10
CA ARG A 479 17.74 43.70 33.51
C ARG A 479 18.46 42.40 33.91
N LEU A 480 18.19 41.29 33.22
CA LEU A 480 18.74 39.96 33.59
C LEU A 480 20.18 39.69 33.13
N GLN A 481 20.74 40.50 32.24
CA GLN A 481 22.15 40.38 31.82
C GLN A 481 23.15 40.99 32.82
N LYS A 482 22.69 41.81 33.79
CA LYS A 482 23.60 42.52 34.72
C LYS A 482 23.89 41.79 36.03
N THR A 483 23.23 40.66 36.33
CA THR A 483 23.34 40.00 37.65
C THR A 483 24.10 38.67 37.65
N ASN A 484 24.48 38.12 36.50
CA ASN A 484 25.13 36.80 36.42
C ASN A 484 26.66 36.82 36.19
N SER A 485 27.33 37.97 36.32
CA SER A 485 28.78 38.06 36.11
C SER A 485 29.64 37.79 37.36
N ALA A 486 29.08 37.26 38.46
CA ALA A 486 29.77 37.24 39.75
C ALA A 486 29.88 35.90 40.47
N MET A 487 29.51 34.75 39.88
CA MET A 487 29.48 33.48 40.65
C MET A 487 30.03 32.23 39.94
N PHE A 488 30.92 32.36 38.96
CA PHE A 488 31.71 31.23 38.47
C PHE A 488 33.18 31.66 38.26
N ASN A 489 33.94 31.70 39.37
CA ASN A 489 35.40 31.74 39.35
C ASN A 489 35.97 30.32 39.57
N GLY A 490 35.52 29.36 38.77
CA GLY A 490 36.20 28.08 38.61
C GLY A 490 37.15 28.19 37.42
N LEU A 491 38.47 28.27 37.69
CA LEU A 491 39.50 28.24 36.65
C LEU A 491 39.47 26.88 35.94
N THR A 492 38.89 26.84 34.74
CA THR A 492 39.02 25.72 33.81
C THR A 492 40.41 25.75 33.18
N SER A 493 41.02 24.59 32.91
CA SER A 493 42.34 24.46 32.25
C SER A 493 42.35 24.89 30.76
N MET A 494 41.21 25.30 30.21
CA MET A 494 41.11 25.78 28.83
C MET A 494 41.61 27.22 28.70
N LEU A 495 42.36 27.48 27.64
CA LEU A 495 42.90 28.81 27.35
C LEU A 495 41.74 29.77 27.06
N THR A 496 41.54 30.78 27.91
CA THR A 496 40.53 31.81 27.69
C THR A 496 41.03 32.80 26.63
N GLY A 497 40.54 32.70 25.38
CA GLY A 497 40.93 33.64 24.32
C GLY A 497 40.29 33.37 22.95
N SER A 498 40.34 34.37 22.07
CA SER A 498 39.72 34.42 20.74
C SER A 498 40.35 33.50 19.68
N GLY A 499 40.94 32.38 20.09
CA GLY A 499 41.59 31.39 19.21
C GLY A 499 41.47 29.95 19.71
N ASP A 500 40.75 29.70 20.80
CA ASP A 500 40.48 28.36 21.31
C ASP A 500 39.09 27.91 20.86
N SER A 501 39.04 26.99 19.90
CA SER A 501 37.80 26.40 19.37
C SER A 501 36.98 25.62 20.41
N LEU A 502 37.56 25.34 21.58
CA LEU A 502 36.90 24.66 22.70
C LEU A 502 36.40 25.65 23.77
N TRP A 503 36.55 26.96 23.56
CA TRP A 503 36.04 27.97 24.49
C TRP A 503 34.52 27.83 24.70
N ALA A 504 34.07 27.91 25.95
CA ALA A 504 32.69 27.59 26.33
C ALA A 504 31.63 28.43 25.60
N GLU A 505 31.90 29.70 25.26
CA GLU A 505 30.97 30.49 24.46
C GLU A 505 30.96 30.06 22.98
N GLU A 506 32.10 29.70 22.42
CA GLU A 506 32.20 29.18 21.06
C GLU A 506 31.51 27.82 20.93
N LEU A 507 31.62 26.94 21.93
CA LEU A 507 30.89 25.68 22.01
C LEU A 507 29.37 25.91 22.09
N LYS A 508 28.91 26.92 22.85
CA LYS A 508 27.50 27.31 22.89
C LYS A 508 27.01 27.82 21.53
N GLU A 509 27.78 28.69 20.89
CA GLU A 509 27.47 29.19 19.54
C GLU A 509 27.44 28.04 18.53
N TRP A 510 28.39 27.11 18.60
CA TRP A 510 28.45 25.91 17.76
C TRP A 510 27.23 24.99 17.98
N ALA A 511 26.87 24.72 19.25
CA ALA A 511 25.71 23.91 19.58
C ALA A 511 24.41 24.54 19.06
N GLN A 512 24.29 25.86 19.16
CA GLN A 512 23.16 26.61 18.61
C GLN A 512 23.13 26.56 17.08
N LEU A 513 24.26 26.76 16.42
CA LEU A 513 24.41 26.64 14.96
C LEU A 513 23.97 25.24 14.50
N GLU A 514 24.43 24.19 15.17
CA GLU A 514 24.11 22.81 14.81
C GLU A 514 22.61 22.51 14.97
N ARG A 515 21.97 23.01 16.05
CA ARG A 515 20.51 22.93 16.22
C ARG A 515 19.77 23.64 15.08
N CYS A 516 20.22 24.82 14.68
CA CYS A 516 19.62 25.58 13.60
C CYS A 516 19.84 24.94 12.22
N ARG A 517 21.01 24.35 12.00
CA ARG A 517 21.33 23.56 10.80
C ARG A 517 20.41 22.35 10.70
N GLN A 518 20.30 21.57 11.78
CA GLN A 518 19.40 20.42 11.85
C GLN A 518 17.95 20.82 11.60
N LEU A 519 17.47 21.91 12.24
CA LEU A 519 16.12 22.43 12.04
C LEU A 519 15.87 22.86 10.59
N ARG A 520 16.83 23.53 9.95
CA ARG A 520 16.73 23.94 8.55
C ARG A 520 16.56 22.72 7.64
N HIS A 521 17.40 21.69 7.82
CA HIS A 521 17.29 20.45 7.06
C HIS A 521 15.97 19.72 7.33
N ALA A 522 15.53 19.66 8.59
CA ALA A 522 14.25 19.07 8.97
C ALA A 522 13.08 19.74 8.22
N ARG A 523 13.07 21.08 8.14
CA ARG A 523 12.00 21.85 7.47
C ARG A 523 11.96 21.70 5.96
N LEU A 524 13.10 21.41 5.33
CA LEU A 524 13.15 21.16 3.88
C LEU A 524 12.46 19.85 3.50
N LEU A 525 12.37 18.90 4.43
CA LEU A 525 11.73 17.60 4.23
C LEU A 525 10.22 17.69 4.41
N ASP A 526 9.78 18.01 5.63
CA ASP A 526 8.37 18.20 5.93
C ASP A 526 8.22 19.13 7.14
N LYS A 527 7.17 19.97 7.10
CA LYS A 527 6.86 20.86 8.23
C LYS A 527 6.04 20.07 9.25
N PRO A 528 6.44 20.04 10.54
CA PRO A 528 5.65 19.34 11.54
C PRO A 528 4.25 19.95 11.63
N PHE A 529 3.25 19.08 11.69
CA PHE A 529 1.87 19.46 11.93
C PHE A 529 1.56 19.39 13.43
N PHE A 530 0.92 20.44 13.95
CA PHE A 530 0.47 20.51 15.34
C PHE A 530 -1.04 20.76 15.33
N PRO A 531 -1.88 19.77 15.71
CA PRO A 531 -3.32 19.94 15.75
C PRO A 531 -3.72 20.93 16.85
N VAL A 532 -4.86 21.60 16.66
CA VAL A 532 -5.44 22.47 17.68
C VAL A 532 -6.16 21.58 18.69
N GLU A 533 -5.68 21.53 19.92
CA GLU A 533 -6.40 20.87 21.01
C GLU A 533 -7.58 21.74 21.45
N LYS A 534 -8.79 21.19 21.37
CA LYS A 534 -9.96 21.78 22.06
C LYS A 534 -9.94 21.29 23.50
N GLU A 535 -10.22 22.18 24.45
CA GLU A 535 -10.33 21.81 25.86
C GLU A 535 -11.33 20.66 26.02
N LEU A 536 -10.96 19.68 26.84
CA LEU A 536 -11.79 18.52 27.14
C LEU A 536 -13.13 18.97 27.74
N GLU A 537 -14.24 18.60 27.11
CA GLU A 537 -15.51 18.51 27.82
C GLU A 537 -15.35 17.45 28.92
N GLN A 538 -15.53 17.88 30.16
CA GLN A 538 -15.49 17.01 31.34
C GLN A 538 -16.53 15.89 31.18
N GLY A 539 -16.08 14.65 31.02
CA GLY A 539 -17.00 13.50 30.99
C GLY A 539 -16.65 12.38 30.01
N ASN A 540 -15.60 12.48 29.19
CA ASN A 540 -15.20 11.32 28.39
C ASN A 540 -14.52 10.28 29.31
N PRO A 541 -15.07 9.06 29.50
CA PRO A 541 -14.34 8.01 30.20
C PRO A 541 -12.98 7.80 29.54
N GLY A 542 -11.97 7.38 30.29
CA GLY A 542 -10.65 7.10 29.72
C GLY A 542 -10.65 5.85 28.83
N VAL A 543 -9.47 5.49 28.32
CA VAL A 543 -9.16 4.13 27.84
C VAL A 543 -8.40 3.32 28.88
N LYS A 544 -8.30 3.82 30.12
CA LYS A 544 -7.46 3.27 31.17
C LYS A 544 -7.84 1.81 31.47
N GLY A 545 -6.89 0.89 31.34
CA GLY A 545 -7.06 -0.53 31.66
C GLY A 545 -8.05 -1.30 30.78
N LEU A 546 -8.43 -0.75 29.61
CA LEU A 546 -9.41 -1.40 28.72
C LEU A 546 -8.95 -2.78 28.24
N ARG A 547 -7.64 -3.03 28.11
CA ARG A 547 -7.11 -4.36 27.77
C ARG A 547 -7.63 -5.44 28.71
N CYS A 548 -7.54 -5.18 30.02
CA CYS A 548 -7.91 -6.16 31.03
C CYS A 548 -9.43 -6.18 31.27
N SER A 549 -10.10 -5.03 31.18
CA SER A 549 -11.56 -4.97 31.37
C SER A 549 -12.34 -5.69 30.27
N ALA A 550 -11.90 -5.60 29.01
CA ALA A 550 -12.65 -6.11 27.87
C ALA A 550 -12.09 -7.41 27.27
N ASN A 551 -11.01 -7.96 27.84
CA ASN A 551 -10.31 -9.16 27.36
C ASN A 551 -10.06 -9.19 25.84
N LYS A 552 -9.84 -8.01 25.24
CA LYS A 552 -9.47 -7.83 23.84
C LYS A 552 -8.05 -7.29 23.78
N THR A 553 -7.20 -7.96 23.00
CA THR A 553 -5.86 -7.49 22.70
C THR A 553 -5.91 -6.49 21.55
N LEU A 554 -5.14 -5.41 21.67
CA LEU A 554 -4.94 -4.42 20.61
C LEU A 554 -3.47 -4.00 20.63
N SER A 555 -2.77 -4.21 19.53
CA SER A 555 -1.39 -3.76 19.35
C SER A 555 -1.36 -2.38 18.70
N PHE A 556 -0.42 -1.51 19.05
CA PHE A 556 -0.34 -0.15 18.52
C PHE A 556 0.92 0.01 17.66
N LEU A 557 0.74 0.28 16.37
CA LEU A 557 1.83 0.47 15.42
C LEU A 557 1.77 1.84 14.77
N ALA A 558 2.94 2.38 14.43
CA ALA A 558 3.07 3.58 13.63
C ALA A 558 3.92 3.33 12.38
N PHE A 559 3.56 4.00 11.28
CA PHE A 559 4.23 3.93 9.98
C PHE A 559 4.47 5.32 9.42
N ASP A 560 5.54 5.48 8.64
CA ASP A 560 5.78 6.71 7.89
C ASP A 560 4.68 6.88 6.84
N SER A 561 3.83 7.89 6.97
CA SER A 561 2.87 8.15 5.92
C SER A 561 3.52 8.67 4.63
N LEU A 562 4.71 9.28 4.68
CA LEU A 562 5.37 9.81 3.48
C LEU A 562 6.02 8.68 2.68
N GLN A 563 6.77 7.80 3.35
CA GLN A 563 7.48 6.69 2.70
C GLN A 563 6.57 5.48 2.44
N LEU A 564 5.64 5.19 3.37
CA LEU A 564 4.81 3.98 3.36
C LEU A 564 3.33 4.28 3.05
N HIS A 565 3.02 5.42 2.41
CA HIS A 565 1.66 5.79 1.99
C HIS A 565 0.93 4.66 1.24
N HIS A 566 1.66 3.91 0.40
CA HIS A 566 1.10 2.82 -0.40
C HIS A 566 0.45 1.71 0.45
N PHE A 567 0.88 1.49 1.70
CA PHE A 567 0.21 0.56 2.60
C PHE A 567 -1.19 1.05 2.97
N ALA A 568 -1.31 2.33 3.33
CA ALA A 568 -2.60 2.92 3.65
C ALA A 568 -3.51 3.03 2.42
N GLU A 569 -2.94 3.31 1.23
CA GLU A 569 -3.69 3.29 -0.03
C GLU A 569 -4.27 1.90 -0.34
N ARG A 570 -3.52 0.84 -0.02
CA ARG A 570 -3.99 -0.55 -0.16
C ARG A 570 -5.12 -0.88 0.81
N LEU A 571 -5.16 -0.23 1.98
CA LEU A 571 -6.29 -0.22 2.93
C LEU A 571 -7.42 0.76 2.50
N GLY A 572 -7.28 1.38 1.33
CA GLY A 572 -8.28 2.27 0.71
C GLY A 572 -8.33 3.68 1.27
N VAL A 573 -7.25 4.15 1.90
CA VAL A 573 -7.14 5.55 2.33
C VAL A 573 -5.98 6.22 1.62
N ASP A 574 -6.29 7.29 0.88
CA ASP A 574 -5.27 8.18 0.34
C ASP A 574 -4.80 9.15 1.43
N VAL A 575 -3.67 8.81 2.04
CA VAL A 575 -3.14 9.56 3.18
C VAL A 575 -2.50 10.86 2.74
N LEU A 576 -1.88 10.89 1.56
CA LEU A 576 -1.15 12.07 1.07
C LEU A 576 -2.09 13.26 0.78
N HIS A 577 -3.37 13.00 0.50
CA HIS A 577 -4.38 14.03 0.29
C HIS A 577 -5.02 14.56 1.60
N ARG A 578 -4.76 13.94 2.75
CA ARG A 578 -5.21 14.45 4.04
C ARG A 578 -4.38 15.67 4.46
N LYS A 579 -4.99 16.62 5.17
CA LYS A 579 -4.35 17.90 5.54
C LYS A 579 -3.04 17.73 6.31
N ASP A 580 -3.00 16.78 7.22
CA ASP A 580 -1.89 16.45 8.10
C ASP A 580 -1.12 15.19 7.65
N LYS A 581 -1.53 14.60 6.50
CA LYS A 581 -1.01 13.34 5.98
C LYS A 581 -1.02 12.22 7.02
N SER A 582 -2.04 12.19 7.89
CA SER A 582 -2.17 11.19 8.94
C SER A 582 -3.51 10.45 8.89
N VAL A 583 -3.50 9.17 9.26
CA VAL A 583 -4.70 8.34 9.40
C VAL A 583 -4.50 7.27 10.46
N VAL A 584 -5.58 6.91 11.16
CA VAL A 584 -5.60 5.78 12.09
C VAL A 584 -6.60 4.74 11.60
N LEU A 585 -6.18 3.49 11.55
CA LEU A 585 -7.01 2.33 11.24
C LEU A 585 -6.87 1.26 12.32
N ILE A 586 -7.87 0.42 12.50
CA ILE A 586 -7.73 -0.87 13.20
C ILE A 586 -7.89 -1.97 12.16
N VAL A 587 -6.93 -2.88 12.10
CA VAL A 587 -6.97 -4.08 11.25
C VAL A 587 -7.16 -5.26 12.17
N ASP A 588 -8.26 -5.97 11.98
CA ASP A 588 -8.63 -7.15 12.77
C ASP A 588 -8.61 -8.39 11.86
N PRO A 589 -7.57 -9.23 11.98
CA PRO A 589 -7.43 -10.40 11.14
C PRO A 589 -8.42 -11.52 11.49
N GLN A 590 -8.95 -11.56 12.73
CA GLN A 590 -9.91 -12.60 13.12
C GLN A 590 -11.29 -12.33 12.53
N SER A 591 -11.70 -11.06 12.50
CA SER A 591 -12.97 -10.65 11.90
C SER A 591 -12.86 -10.31 10.42
N GLU A 592 -11.69 -10.48 9.79
CA GLU A 592 -11.39 -10.07 8.41
C GLU A 592 -11.93 -8.66 8.10
N ALA A 593 -11.75 -7.75 9.06
CA ALA A 593 -12.31 -6.42 9.03
C ALA A 593 -11.24 -5.36 9.26
N GLN A 594 -11.46 -4.20 8.66
CA GLN A 594 -10.71 -3.00 8.96
C GLN A 594 -11.70 -1.92 9.41
N PHE A 595 -11.23 -1.01 10.25
CA PHE A 595 -12.02 0.10 10.78
C PHE A 595 -11.20 1.37 10.60
N LEU A 596 -11.84 2.44 10.14
CA LEU A 596 -11.17 3.71 9.86
C LEU A 596 -11.64 4.76 10.86
N LEU A 597 -10.71 5.45 11.51
CA LEU A 597 -11.03 6.65 12.27
C LEU A 597 -11.42 7.77 11.31
N GLN A 598 -12.69 8.17 11.35
CA GLN A 598 -13.24 9.26 10.55
C GLN A 598 -13.09 10.59 11.29
N GLY A 599 -12.72 11.66 10.57
CA GLY A 599 -12.56 13.00 11.14
C GLY A 599 -11.12 13.33 11.57
N GLU A 600 -10.98 14.34 12.44
CA GLU A 600 -9.70 14.83 12.94
C GLU A 600 -9.12 13.92 14.02
N ILE A 601 -7.80 13.70 13.97
CA ILE A 601 -7.09 12.87 14.94
C ILE A 601 -6.75 13.73 16.17
N ASN A 602 -7.33 13.40 17.31
CA ASN A 602 -7.01 13.98 18.60
C ASN A 602 -7.22 12.93 19.71
N LYS A 603 -6.90 13.27 20.96
CA LYS A 603 -7.04 12.35 22.10
C LYS A 603 -8.45 11.81 22.26
N VAL A 604 -9.47 12.67 22.11
CA VAL A 604 -10.88 12.31 22.27
C VAL A 604 -11.34 11.37 21.15
N SER A 605 -11.07 11.71 19.89
CA SER A 605 -11.48 10.88 18.75
C SER A 605 -10.77 9.53 18.75
N LEU A 606 -9.48 9.49 19.10
CA LEU A 606 -8.71 8.24 19.18
C LEU A 606 -9.17 7.34 20.32
N THR A 607 -9.44 7.90 21.50
CA THR A 607 -9.95 7.12 22.65
C THR A 607 -11.36 6.60 22.42
N ASN A 608 -12.25 7.40 21.84
CA ASN A 608 -13.59 6.96 21.45
C ASN A 608 -13.53 5.85 20.40
N PHE A 609 -12.69 6.01 19.37
CA PHE A 609 -12.50 4.99 18.35
C PHE A 609 -12.05 3.64 18.92
N ILE A 610 -11.11 3.64 19.87
CA ILE A 610 -10.67 2.40 20.55
C ILE A 610 -11.81 1.81 21.39
N ARG A 611 -12.54 2.63 22.15
CA ARG A 611 -13.68 2.16 22.96
C ARG A 611 -14.77 1.54 22.10
N ASP A 612 -15.13 2.21 21.01
CA ASP A 612 -16.16 1.75 20.09
C ASP A 612 -15.73 0.44 19.41
N TYR A 613 -14.45 0.29 19.08
CA TYR A 613 -13.91 -0.97 18.58
C TYR A 613 -14.02 -2.10 19.61
N VAL A 614 -13.56 -1.84 20.84
CA VAL A 614 -13.61 -2.81 21.94
C VAL A 614 -15.05 -3.23 22.22
N SER A 615 -15.99 -2.29 22.13
CA SER A 615 -17.44 -2.52 22.34
C SER A 615 -18.17 -3.09 21.12
N ASN A 616 -17.49 -3.36 20.00
CA ASN A 616 -18.09 -3.80 18.72
C ASN A 616 -19.10 -2.81 18.10
N ASN A 617 -18.99 -1.52 18.40
CA ASN A 617 -19.88 -0.47 17.89
C ASN A 617 -19.39 0.16 16.57
N LEU A 618 -18.18 -0.18 16.11
CA LEU A 618 -17.65 0.38 14.87
C LEU A 618 -18.16 -0.36 13.62
N PRO A 619 -18.59 0.37 12.58
CA PRO A 619 -18.87 -0.22 11.29
C PRO A 619 -17.59 -0.61 10.57
N ARG A 620 -17.61 -1.75 9.87
CA ARG A 620 -16.51 -2.17 8.98
C ARG A 620 -16.26 -1.11 7.90
N TRP A 621 -14.99 -0.77 7.69
CA TRP A 621 -14.53 0.08 6.60
C TRP A 621 -14.34 -0.74 5.32
N HIS A 622 -15.03 -0.33 4.26
CA HIS A 622 -14.95 -0.95 2.94
C HIS A 622 -14.20 -0.03 1.98
N ARG A 623 -13.21 -0.56 1.26
CA ARG A 623 -12.55 0.18 0.18
C ARG A 623 -13.57 0.46 -0.93
N THR A 624 -13.59 1.69 -1.43
CA THR A 624 -14.48 2.08 -2.53
C THR A 624 -13.79 3.08 -3.47
N THR A 625 -13.93 2.86 -4.78
CA THR A 625 -13.37 3.72 -5.84
C THR A 625 -14.07 5.07 -6.00
N ALA A 626 -15.05 5.41 -5.15
CA ALA A 626 -15.62 6.76 -5.13
C ALA A 626 -14.60 7.85 -4.71
N ALA A 627 -13.46 7.45 -4.13
CA ALA A 627 -12.30 8.31 -3.95
C ALA A 627 -11.44 8.34 -5.22
N LYS A 628 -11.13 9.55 -5.68
CA LYS A 628 -10.26 9.92 -6.81
C LYS A 628 -9.13 8.93 -7.16
N PRO A 629 -8.70 8.87 -8.43
CA PRO A 629 -7.68 7.92 -8.89
C PRO A 629 -6.39 8.16 -8.10
N ARG A 630 -5.83 7.07 -7.60
CA ARG A 630 -4.57 7.06 -6.85
C ARG A 630 -3.47 7.72 -7.69
N SER A 631 -2.79 8.70 -7.11
CA SER A 631 -1.78 9.55 -7.77
C SER A 631 -0.53 8.82 -8.29
N HIS A 632 -0.35 7.54 -7.95
CA HIS A 632 0.87 6.78 -8.26
C HIS A 632 0.63 5.51 -9.10
N GLY A 633 -0.60 5.25 -9.52
CA GLY A 633 -0.88 4.26 -10.55
C GLY A 633 -0.71 4.88 -11.93
N PHE A 634 0.06 4.24 -12.82
CA PHE A 634 -0.07 4.51 -14.25
C PHE A 634 -1.46 4.01 -14.67
N SER A 635 -2.46 4.88 -14.56
CA SER A 635 -3.84 4.59 -14.93
C SER A 635 -4.43 5.80 -15.64
N LEU A 636 -5.04 5.51 -16.78
CA LEU A 636 -5.88 6.41 -17.54
C LEU A 636 -6.96 6.98 -16.58
N GLY A 637 -7.13 8.31 -16.60
CA GLY A 637 -7.87 9.07 -15.59
C GLY A 637 -9.32 8.64 -15.32
N PRO A 638 -9.92 9.18 -14.24
CA PRO A 638 -11.06 8.60 -13.51
C PRO A 638 -12.44 9.00 -14.04
N THR A 639 -12.51 9.52 -15.25
CA THR A 639 -13.77 10.03 -15.83
C THR A 639 -14.04 9.45 -17.20
N GLN A 640 -13.57 8.23 -17.47
CA GLN A 640 -13.88 7.56 -18.72
C GLN A 640 -14.80 6.38 -18.47
N THR A 641 -16.11 6.65 -18.54
CA THR A 641 -16.98 5.82 -19.39
C THR A 641 -16.18 5.53 -20.65
N ILE A 642 -15.99 4.27 -21.03
CA ILE A 642 -15.31 3.93 -22.28
C ILE A 642 -16.28 4.25 -23.46
N HIS A 643 -16.52 5.53 -23.75
CA HIS A 643 -15.71 6.26 -24.71
C HIS A 643 -15.36 5.53 -26.04
N LEU A 644 -16.19 4.69 -26.68
CA LEU A 644 -15.98 4.24 -28.08
C LEU A 644 -15.99 5.36 -29.15
N SER A 645 -15.80 6.63 -28.76
CA SER A 645 -15.39 7.69 -29.68
C SER A 645 -14.49 8.69 -28.94
N ARG A 646 -13.42 9.10 -29.62
CA ARG A 646 -12.50 10.16 -29.19
C ARG A 646 -13.25 11.50 -29.19
N TYR A 647 -13.96 11.83 -28.11
CA TYR A 647 -14.51 13.17 -27.91
C TYR A 647 -14.57 13.54 -26.41
N ASN A 648 -13.87 14.62 -26.06
CA ASN A 648 -13.87 15.23 -24.73
C ASN A 648 -15.29 15.70 -24.36
N SER A 649 -15.98 14.97 -23.48
CA SER A 649 -17.16 15.48 -22.79
C SER A 649 -16.99 15.24 -21.30
N ARG A 650 -17.09 16.34 -20.53
CA ARG A 650 -16.76 16.46 -19.10
C ARG A 650 -17.96 16.23 -18.17
N ASP A 651 -19.00 15.56 -18.65
CA ASP A 651 -20.26 15.43 -17.90
C ASP A 651 -20.70 13.95 -17.77
N PRO A 652 -20.93 13.42 -16.55
CA PRO A 652 -21.39 12.03 -16.34
C PRO A 652 -22.84 11.76 -16.81
N GLY A 653 -23.54 12.78 -17.32
CA GLY A 653 -24.96 12.72 -17.67
C GLY A 653 -25.30 12.52 -19.15
N ASP A 654 -24.35 12.62 -20.08
CA ASP A 654 -24.66 12.64 -21.52
C ASP A 654 -24.35 11.30 -22.23
N CYS A 655 -25.06 10.24 -21.82
CA CYS A 655 -25.10 8.98 -22.57
C CYS A 655 -26.04 9.14 -23.77
N ASN A 656 -25.53 9.76 -24.84
CA ASN A 656 -26.29 10.01 -26.07
C ASN A 656 -26.77 8.70 -26.76
N SER A 657 -27.81 8.77 -27.59
CA SER A 657 -28.53 7.61 -28.13
C SER A 657 -27.68 6.63 -28.96
N ASN A 658 -26.53 7.06 -29.50
CA ASN A 658 -25.62 6.23 -30.30
C ASN A 658 -24.43 5.62 -29.50
N MET A 659 -24.31 5.91 -28.21
CA MET A 659 -23.17 5.50 -27.37
C MET A 659 -23.55 4.37 -26.39
N VAL A 660 -22.66 3.40 -26.14
CA VAL A 660 -22.87 2.38 -25.09
C VAL A 660 -22.11 2.80 -23.86
N CYS A 661 -22.85 3.03 -22.78
CA CYS A 661 -22.29 3.31 -21.47
C CYS A 661 -22.36 2.04 -20.63
N VAL A 662 -21.20 1.49 -20.26
CA VAL A 662 -21.10 0.47 -19.21
C VAL A 662 -20.79 1.22 -17.92
N GLU A 663 -21.65 1.04 -16.92
CA GLU A 663 -21.51 1.70 -15.63
C GLU A 663 -20.36 1.09 -14.82
N GLU A 664 -19.54 1.95 -14.21
CA GLU A 664 -18.52 1.56 -13.24
C GLU A 664 -19.16 1.44 -11.86
N LEU A 665 -19.16 0.22 -11.31
CA LEU A 665 -19.66 -0.03 -9.97
C LEU A 665 -18.56 0.15 -8.94
N ASN A 666 -19.00 0.48 -7.74
CA ASN A 666 -18.22 0.57 -6.53
C ASN A 666 -19.06 0.00 -5.38
N PHE A 667 -18.48 -0.09 -4.18
CA PHE A 667 -19.21 -0.60 -3.01
C PHE A 667 -20.58 0.09 -2.77
N SER A 668 -20.67 1.42 -2.97
CA SER A 668 -21.86 2.20 -2.67
C SER A 668 -23.03 1.98 -3.64
N ASN A 669 -22.76 1.80 -4.94
CA ASN A 669 -23.80 1.60 -5.97
C ASN A 669 -24.00 0.13 -6.37
N PHE A 670 -23.12 -0.79 -5.93
CA PHE A 670 -23.24 -2.21 -6.25
C PHE A 670 -24.60 -2.78 -5.82
N ARG A 671 -25.02 -2.50 -4.58
CA ARG A 671 -26.30 -3.01 -4.05
C ARG A 671 -27.50 -2.51 -4.84
N SER A 672 -27.58 -1.19 -5.07
CA SER A 672 -28.70 -0.59 -5.79
C SER A 672 -28.75 -1.06 -7.25
N LYS A 673 -27.59 -1.17 -7.91
CA LYS A 673 -27.52 -1.54 -9.33
C LYS A 673 -27.67 -3.04 -9.59
N VAL A 674 -27.07 -3.89 -8.76
CA VAL A 674 -27.00 -5.35 -8.99
C VAL A 674 -28.11 -6.08 -8.25
N LEU A 675 -28.31 -5.78 -6.96
CA LEU A 675 -29.18 -6.55 -6.08
C LEU A 675 -30.63 -6.05 -6.07
N GLU A 676 -30.84 -4.73 -6.04
CA GLU A 676 -32.18 -4.13 -5.93
C GLU A 676 -32.85 -3.88 -7.29
N ASN A 677 -32.07 -3.84 -8.37
CA ASN A 677 -32.55 -3.64 -9.73
C ASN A 677 -33.25 -4.88 -10.30
N ARG A 678 -34.47 -4.72 -10.84
CA ARG A 678 -35.27 -5.78 -11.47
C ARG A 678 -34.82 -6.15 -12.90
N LYS A 679 -33.55 -5.94 -13.22
CA LYS A 679 -32.96 -6.30 -14.52
C LYS A 679 -31.94 -7.41 -14.37
N ASN A 680 -31.69 -8.10 -15.47
CA ASN A 680 -30.58 -9.04 -15.58
C ASN A 680 -29.28 -8.23 -15.72
N VAL A 681 -28.36 -8.35 -14.76
CA VAL A 681 -27.12 -7.58 -14.74
C VAL A 681 -25.95 -8.49 -15.10
N ILE A 682 -25.25 -8.18 -16.18
CA ILE A 682 -23.99 -8.82 -16.53
C ILE A 682 -22.88 -7.95 -15.95
N LEU A 683 -22.18 -8.46 -14.95
CA LEU A 683 -21.12 -7.76 -14.26
C LEU A 683 -19.75 -8.34 -14.62
N MET A 684 -18.87 -7.50 -15.15
CA MET A 684 -17.46 -7.84 -15.35
C MET A 684 -16.62 -7.36 -14.17
N TYR A 685 -16.05 -8.30 -13.43
CA TYR A 685 -15.00 -8.05 -12.46
C TYR A 685 -13.67 -7.93 -13.19
N TYR A 686 -12.96 -6.83 -12.96
CA TYR A 686 -11.66 -6.57 -13.59
C TYR A 686 -10.69 -5.91 -12.62
N THR A 687 -9.43 -5.74 -13.06
CA THR A 687 -8.45 -4.88 -12.40
C THR A 687 -7.76 -4.01 -13.45
N PRO A 688 -7.30 -2.79 -13.12
CA PRO A 688 -6.70 -1.88 -14.09
C PRO A 688 -5.35 -2.35 -14.64
N TYR A 689 -4.68 -3.29 -13.95
CA TYR A 689 -3.35 -3.79 -14.31
C TYR A 689 -3.40 -5.13 -15.06
N CYS A 690 -4.59 -5.71 -15.23
CA CYS A 690 -4.79 -7.01 -15.86
C CYS A 690 -4.84 -6.88 -17.40
N ALA A 691 -3.80 -7.36 -18.08
CA ALA A 691 -3.72 -7.32 -19.55
C ALA A 691 -4.86 -8.09 -20.23
N PHE A 692 -5.24 -9.26 -19.69
CA PHE A 692 -6.37 -10.05 -20.18
C PHE A 692 -7.71 -9.30 -20.04
N CYS A 693 -7.86 -8.52 -18.98
CA CYS A 693 -9.07 -7.73 -18.74
C CYS A 693 -9.25 -6.65 -19.81
N ASN A 694 -8.16 -6.03 -20.27
CA ASN A 694 -8.20 -5.09 -21.39
C ASN A 694 -8.62 -5.78 -22.70
N ALA A 695 -8.10 -6.97 -22.99
CA ALA A 695 -8.50 -7.75 -24.17
C ALA A 695 -9.99 -8.13 -24.13
N VAL A 696 -10.47 -8.64 -22.99
CA VAL A 696 -11.87 -9.03 -22.77
C VAL A 696 -12.81 -7.83 -22.78
N SER A 697 -12.35 -6.64 -22.37
CA SER A 697 -13.16 -5.43 -22.36
C SER A 697 -13.74 -5.10 -23.74
N HIS A 698 -12.98 -5.31 -24.83
CA HIS A 698 -13.48 -5.10 -26.19
C HIS A 698 -14.63 -6.04 -26.54
N VAL A 699 -14.51 -7.33 -26.17
CA VAL A 699 -15.57 -8.33 -26.36
C VAL A 699 -16.81 -7.96 -25.54
N PHE A 700 -16.61 -7.60 -24.27
CA PHE A 700 -17.67 -7.21 -23.35
C PHE A 700 -18.45 -5.98 -23.85
N LEU A 701 -17.74 -4.93 -24.27
CA LEU A 701 -18.35 -3.71 -24.84
C LEU A 701 -19.07 -4.00 -26.15
N THR A 702 -18.56 -4.91 -26.98
CA THR A 702 -19.21 -5.31 -28.23
C THR A 702 -20.54 -6.02 -27.96
N VAL A 703 -20.59 -6.91 -26.96
CA VAL A 703 -21.83 -7.58 -26.55
C VAL A 703 -22.80 -6.58 -25.92
N ALA A 704 -22.33 -5.70 -25.03
CA ALA A 704 -23.13 -4.64 -24.44
C ALA A 704 -23.72 -3.71 -25.53
N HIS A 705 -22.94 -3.38 -26.55
CA HIS A 705 -23.42 -2.64 -27.71
C HIS A 705 -24.50 -3.41 -28.46
N THR A 706 -24.26 -4.68 -28.76
CA THR A 706 -25.19 -5.53 -29.49
C THR A 706 -26.54 -5.61 -28.77
N LEU A 707 -26.53 -5.72 -27.44
CA LEU A 707 -27.72 -5.89 -26.62
C LEU A 707 -28.31 -4.59 -26.04
N LYS A 708 -27.79 -3.41 -26.42
CA LYS A 708 -28.27 -2.10 -25.91
C LYS A 708 -29.80 -1.91 -26.04
N SER A 709 -30.42 -2.44 -27.08
CA SER A 709 -31.86 -2.32 -27.33
C SER A 709 -32.73 -3.23 -26.44
N VAL A 710 -32.12 -4.07 -25.60
CA VAL A 710 -32.81 -5.00 -24.70
C VAL A 710 -32.89 -4.40 -23.29
N ASN A 711 -34.00 -3.73 -22.98
CA ASN A 711 -34.18 -2.99 -21.72
C ASN A 711 -34.18 -3.87 -20.45
N THR A 712 -34.30 -5.20 -20.56
CA THR A 712 -34.26 -6.14 -19.44
C THR A 712 -32.84 -6.55 -19.03
N ILE A 713 -31.82 -6.13 -19.80
CA ILE A 713 -30.42 -6.49 -19.62
C ILE A 713 -29.60 -5.22 -19.41
N ASP A 714 -28.83 -5.18 -18.33
CA ASP A 714 -27.86 -4.11 -18.05
C ASP A 714 -26.44 -4.71 -17.99
N PHE A 715 -25.48 -3.95 -18.51
CA PHE A 715 -24.05 -4.27 -18.44
C PHE A 715 -23.35 -3.31 -17.49
N ALA A 716 -22.54 -3.87 -16.59
CA ALA A 716 -21.75 -3.11 -15.63
C ALA A 716 -20.37 -3.75 -15.47
N ARG A 717 -19.43 -3.00 -14.92
CA ARG A 717 -18.12 -3.53 -14.53
C ARG A 717 -17.73 -3.01 -13.16
N ILE A 718 -16.86 -3.74 -12.48
CA ILE A 718 -16.33 -3.36 -11.17
C ILE A 718 -14.85 -3.68 -11.07
N ASP A 719 -14.07 -2.72 -10.57
CA ASP A 719 -12.71 -2.96 -10.14
C ASP A 719 -12.69 -3.76 -8.83
N GLY A 720 -12.39 -5.06 -8.93
CA GLY A 720 -12.38 -5.97 -7.79
C GLY A 720 -11.16 -5.84 -6.88
N ASP A 721 -10.08 -5.17 -7.32
CA ASP A 721 -8.91 -4.91 -6.48
C ASP A 721 -9.14 -3.74 -5.52
N ASN A 722 -9.98 -2.79 -5.94
CA ASN A 722 -10.18 -1.50 -5.28
C ASN A 722 -11.55 -1.31 -4.63
N ASN A 723 -12.42 -2.33 -4.68
CA ASN A 723 -13.72 -2.32 -4.01
C ASN A 723 -13.89 -3.56 -3.13
N ASP A 724 -14.22 -3.36 -1.86
CA ASP A 724 -14.48 -4.45 -0.92
C ASP A 724 -15.96 -4.80 -0.91
N LEU A 725 -16.34 -5.79 -1.71
CA LEU A 725 -17.69 -6.37 -1.67
C LEU A 725 -17.83 -7.42 -0.55
N PRO A 726 -19.07 -7.72 -0.12
CA PRO A 726 -19.34 -8.91 0.69
C PRO A 726 -18.76 -10.16 0.04
N TRP A 727 -18.26 -11.10 0.85
CA TRP A 727 -17.49 -12.25 0.38
C TRP A 727 -18.25 -13.08 -0.66
N GLU A 728 -19.59 -13.15 -0.58
CA GLU A 728 -20.45 -13.87 -1.53
C GLU A 728 -20.36 -13.31 -2.96
N PHE A 729 -19.96 -12.05 -3.11
CA PHE A 729 -19.85 -11.34 -4.38
C PHE A 729 -18.40 -11.06 -4.77
N THR A 730 -17.42 -11.68 -4.11
CA THR A 730 -16.01 -11.58 -4.47
C THR A 730 -15.60 -12.66 -5.47
N VAL A 731 -14.55 -12.39 -6.26
CA VAL A 731 -14.03 -13.34 -7.26
C VAL A 731 -12.56 -13.61 -7.03
N HIS A 732 -12.13 -14.85 -7.30
CA HIS A 732 -10.73 -15.27 -7.12
C HIS A 732 -9.86 -15.02 -8.35
N ARG A 733 -10.43 -14.65 -9.51
CA ARG A 733 -9.72 -14.51 -10.79
C ARG A 733 -10.23 -13.32 -11.59
N PHE A 734 -9.33 -12.68 -12.34
CA PHE A 734 -9.65 -11.57 -13.23
C PHE A 734 -9.22 -11.87 -14.68
N PRO A 735 -10.06 -11.52 -15.68
CA PRO A 735 -11.43 -11.06 -15.54
C PRO A 735 -12.38 -12.20 -15.13
N SER A 736 -13.47 -11.87 -14.43
CA SER A 736 -14.60 -12.79 -14.19
C SER A 736 -15.89 -12.11 -14.62
N ILE A 737 -16.75 -12.82 -15.35
CA ILE A 737 -18.06 -12.30 -15.78
C ILE A 737 -19.15 -13.08 -15.06
N ILE A 738 -20.04 -12.38 -14.39
CA ILE A 738 -21.14 -12.97 -13.62
C ILE A 738 -22.47 -12.43 -14.15
N PHE A 739 -23.43 -13.32 -14.34
CA PHE A 739 -24.81 -12.99 -14.69
C PHE A 739 -25.67 -13.01 -13.42
N PHE A 740 -26.26 -11.88 -13.07
CA PHE A 740 -27.23 -11.73 -11.99
C PHE A 740 -28.64 -11.64 -12.58
N PRO A 741 -29.52 -12.65 -12.38
CA PRO A 741 -30.86 -12.64 -12.96
C PRO A 741 -31.74 -11.53 -12.38
N SER A 742 -32.83 -11.17 -13.06
CA SER A 742 -33.75 -10.10 -12.63
C SER A 742 -34.56 -10.42 -11.37
N VAL A 743 -34.83 -11.71 -11.11
CA VAL A 743 -35.72 -12.17 -10.03
C VAL A 743 -34.95 -12.73 -8.84
N LEU A 744 -34.15 -13.78 -9.03
CA LEU A 744 -33.45 -14.50 -7.95
C LEU A 744 -31.96 -14.23 -7.99
N LYS A 745 -31.51 -13.11 -7.43
CA LYS A 745 -30.10 -12.68 -7.45
C LYS A 745 -29.12 -13.71 -6.88
N SER A 746 -29.57 -14.56 -5.96
CA SER A 746 -28.81 -15.67 -5.39
C SER A 746 -28.47 -16.78 -6.39
N GLU A 747 -29.20 -16.89 -7.50
CA GLU A 747 -28.92 -17.82 -8.61
C GLU A 747 -28.03 -17.15 -9.66
N SER A 748 -26.98 -16.45 -9.21
CA SER A 748 -26.02 -15.85 -10.13
C SER A 748 -25.15 -16.93 -10.80
N HIS A 749 -24.91 -16.79 -12.09
CA HIS A 749 -24.11 -17.75 -12.86
C HIS A 749 -22.78 -17.11 -13.28
N ILE A 750 -21.67 -17.83 -13.09
CA ILE A 750 -20.33 -17.38 -13.48
C ILE A 750 -20.03 -17.90 -14.89
N PHE A 751 -19.45 -17.05 -15.74
CA PHE A 751 -18.97 -17.46 -17.06
C PHE A 751 -17.91 -18.57 -16.92
N PRO A 752 -18.05 -19.71 -17.62
CA PRO A 752 -17.17 -20.86 -17.42
C PRO A 752 -15.70 -20.53 -17.69
N PRO A 753 -14.77 -20.84 -16.76
CA PRO A 753 -13.35 -20.51 -16.92
C PRO A 753 -12.64 -21.35 -18.00
N SER A 754 -13.23 -22.48 -18.40
CA SER A 754 -12.72 -23.36 -19.46
C SER A 754 -13.04 -22.86 -20.87
N THR A 755 -13.94 -21.89 -21.00
CA THR A 755 -14.42 -21.39 -22.30
C THR A 755 -13.74 -20.05 -22.60
N GLU A 756 -13.29 -19.87 -23.83
CA GLU A 756 -12.70 -18.60 -24.26
C GLU A 756 -13.74 -17.48 -24.32
N VAL A 757 -13.37 -16.28 -23.86
CA VAL A 757 -14.27 -15.11 -23.87
C VAL A 757 -14.26 -14.47 -25.26
N THR A 758 -15.14 -14.95 -26.12
CA THR A 758 -15.39 -14.40 -27.47
C THR A 758 -16.81 -13.81 -27.55
N VAL A 759 -17.08 -12.97 -28.54
CA VAL A 759 -18.42 -12.38 -28.73
C VAL A 759 -19.50 -13.47 -28.83
N PRO A 760 -19.35 -14.55 -29.63
CA PRO A 760 -20.33 -15.62 -29.69
C PRO A 760 -20.53 -16.35 -28.36
N ASN A 761 -19.44 -16.69 -27.65
CA ASN A 761 -19.52 -17.43 -26.39
C ASN A 761 -20.19 -16.60 -25.30
N LEU A 762 -19.88 -15.29 -25.22
CA LEU A 762 -20.47 -14.39 -24.24
C LEU A 762 -21.95 -14.12 -24.55
N VAL A 763 -22.33 -13.94 -25.82
CA VAL A 763 -23.76 -13.85 -26.21
C VAL A 763 -24.51 -15.13 -25.84
N GLN A 764 -23.93 -16.30 -26.14
CA GLN A 764 -24.53 -17.58 -25.80
C GLN A 764 -24.72 -17.76 -24.29
N PHE A 765 -23.73 -17.34 -23.50
CA PHE A 765 -23.82 -17.35 -22.04
C PHE A 765 -24.93 -16.43 -21.53
N VAL A 766 -25.09 -15.23 -22.08
CA VAL A 766 -26.21 -14.36 -21.71
C VAL A 766 -27.54 -15.04 -22.06
N LEU A 767 -27.68 -15.52 -23.30
CA LEU A 767 -28.90 -16.17 -23.77
C LEU A 767 -29.29 -17.40 -22.96
N SER A 768 -28.33 -18.25 -22.55
CA SER A 768 -28.63 -19.46 -21.78
C SER A 768 -29.20 -19.16 -20.39
N ASN A 769 -28.85 -18.01 -19.80
CA ASN A 769 -29.30 -17.59 -18.48
C ASN A 769 -30.56 -16.72 -18.49
N LEU A 770 -31.05 -16.30 -19.67
CA LEU A 770 -32.30 -15.56 -19.80
C LEU A 770 -33.53 -16.47 -19.72
N THR A 771 -34.65 -15.89 -19.30
CA THR A 771 -35.96 -16.54 -19.41
C THR A 771 -36.31 -16.79 -20.89
N PRO A 772 -37.13 -17.81 -21.23
CA PRO A 772 -37.50 -18.10 -22.62
C PRO A 772 -38.03 -16.89 -23.40
N GLU A 773 -38.83 -16.03 -22.76
CA GLU A 773 -39.39 -14.82 -23.36
C GLU A 773 -38.30 -13.78 -23.68
N GLU A 774 -37.41 -13.53 -22.73
CA GLU A 774 -36.29 -12.60 -22.90
C GLU A 774 -35.29 -13.14 -23.91
N ARG A 775 -35.04 -14.45 -23.93
CA ARG A 775 -34.12 -15.12 -24.86
C ARG A 775 -34.58 -14.97 -26.30
N VAL A 776 -35.84 -15.24 -26.59
CA VAL A 776 -36.42 -15.05 -27.93
C VAL A 776 -36.31 -13.60 -28.38
N TRP A 777 -36.67 -12.66 -27.50
CA TRP A 777 -36.54 -11.24 -27.80
C TRP A 777 -35.08 -10.83 -28.07
N THR A 778 -34.15 -11.33 -27.26
CA THR A 778 -32.73 -11.00 -27.37
C THR A 778 -32.13 -11.58 -28.65
N LEU A 779 -32.47 -12.81 -29.00
CA LEU A 779 -32.08 -13.44 -30.28
C LEU A 779 -32.59 -12.62 -31.48
N LEU A 780 -33.84 -12.15 -31.46
CA LEU A 780 -34.40 -11.31 -32.52
C LEU A 780 -33.62 -10.00 -32.69
N VAL A 781 -33.29 -9.32 -31.59
CA VAL A 781 -32.48 -8.08 -31.63
C VAL A 781 -31.09 -8.35 -32.21
N VAL A 782 -30.47 -9.49 -31.87
CA VAL A 782 -29.18 -9.90 -32.45
C VAL A 782 -29.31 -10.14 -33.95
N CYS A 783 -30.34 -10.85 -34.41
CA CYS A 783 -30.58 -11.09 -35.83
C CYS A 783 -30.86 -9.79 -36.61
N GLU A 784 -31.63 -8.86 -36.04
CA GLU A 784 -31.93 -7.57 -36.65
C GLU A 784 -30.65 -6.73 -36.85
N LYS A 785 -29.75 -6.69 -35.87
CA LYS A 785 -28.48 -5.98 -36.00
C LYS A 785 -27.56 -6.58 -37.07
N GLY A 786 -27.56 -7.92 -37.20
CA GLY A 786 -26.86 -8.60 -38.29
C GLY A 786 -27.36 -8.15 -39.66
N ALA A 787 -28.68 -8.01 -39.82
CA ALA A 787 -29.33 -7.61 -41.06
C ALA A 787 -29.14 -6.13 -41.46
N LYS A 788 -28.68 -5.26 -40.54
CA LYS A 788 -28.48 -3.81 -40.78
C LYS A 788 -27.06 -3.44 -41.23
N ARG A 789 -26.09 -4.37 -41.25
CA ARG A 789 -24.74 -4.10 -41.79
C ARG A 789 -24.85 -3.93 -43.31
N GLN A 790 -24.20 -2.93 -43.92
CA GLN A 790 -24.19 -2.78 -45.39
C GLN A 790 -22.79 -2.43 -45.89
N PRO A 791 -22.37 -2.96 -47.07
CA PRO A 791 -23.04 -4.02 -47.84
C PRO A 791 -22.87 -5.39 -47.16
N LEU A 792 -23.94 -6.20 -47.11
CA LEU A 792 -23.86 -7.58 -46.62
C LEU A 792 -23.22 -8.47 -47.69
N SER A 793 -22.24 -9.28 -47.31
CA SER A 793 -21.74 -10.34 -48.19
C SER A 793 -22.78 -11.47 -48.32
N PHE A 794 -22.67 -12.30 -49.36
CA PHE A 794 -23.50 -13.50 -49.53
C PHE A 794 -23.48 -14.42 -48.29
N GLN A 795 -22.34 -14.49 -47.60
CA GLN A 795 -22.17 -15.27 -46.39
C GLN A 795 -22.88 -14.65 -45.18
N ASP A 796 -22.96 -13.32 -45.13
CA ASP A 796 -23.73 -12.61 -44.09
C ASP A 796 -25.25 -12.77 -44.30
N GLN A 797 -25.73 -12.84 -45.54
CA GLN A 797 -27.15 -13.12 -45.83
C GLN A 797 -27.56 -14.52 -45.36
N LEU A 798 -26.72 -15.52 -45.63
CA LEU A 798 -26.89 -16.89 -45.13
C LEU A 798 -26.88 -16.95 -43.59
N SER A 799 -26.11 -16.07 -42.93
CA SER A 799 -26.05 -15.97 -41.47
C SER A 799 -27.34 -15.43 -40.83
N VAL A 800 -28.02 -14.47 -41.48
CA VAL A 800 -29.29 -13.90 -40.99
C VAL A 800 -30.43 -14.91 -41.10
N GLU A 801 -30.47 -15.67 -42.19
CA GLU A 801 -31.46 -16.74 -42.39
C GLU A 801 -31.30 -17.85 -41.33
N LYS A 802 -30.06 -18.26 -41.05
CA LYS A 802 -29.74 -19.19 -39.96
C LYS A 802 -30.16 -18.63 -38.59
N CYS A 803 -29.87 -17.35 -38.33
CA CYS A 803 -30.26 -16.67 -37.08
C CYS A 803 -31.79 -16.68 -36.88
N MET A 804 -32.55 -16.33 -37.91
CA MET A 804 -34.01 -16.31 -37.83
C MET A 804 -34.62 -17.73 -37.75
N THR A 805 -33.98 -18.72 -38.38
CA THR A 805 -34.37 -20.13 -38.22
C THR A 805 -34.16 -20.59 -36.78
N GLN A 806 -33.08 -20.16 -36.13
CA GLN A 806 -32.84 -20.43 -34.71
C GLN A 806 -33.91 -19.79 -33.81
N VAL A 807 -34.34 -18.56 -34.10
CA VAL A 807 -35.46 -17.92 -33.39
C VAL A 807 -36.75 -18.73 -33.52
N LYS A 808 -37.07 -19.22 -34.73
CA LYS A 808 -38.25 -20.05 -34.98
C LYS A 808 -38.21 -21.34 -34.15
N ILE A 809 -37.05 -21.98 -34.06
CA ILE A 809 -36.84 -23.18 -33.25
C ILE A 809 -37.04 -22.88 -31.77
N GLU A 810 -36.41 -21.83 -31.24
CA GLU A 810 -36.51 -21.48 -29.82
C GLU A 810 -37.97 -21.21 -29.39
N VAL A 811 -38.75 -20.53 -30.24
CA VAL A 811 -40.17 -20.24 -30.02
C VAL A 811 -41.00 -21.52 -30.01
N LEU A 812 -40.79 -22.42 -30.98
CA LEU A 812 -41.53 -23.68 -31.05
C LEU A 812 -41.14 -24.64 -29.91
N GLN A 813 -39.86 -24.71 -29.53
CA GLN A 813 -39.39 -25.49 -28.39
C GLN A 813 -40.00 -24.97 -27.08
N SER A 814 -39.98 -23.65 -26.87
CA SER A 814 -40.60 -23.01 -25.70
C SER A 814 -42.11 -23.26 -25.65
N THR A 815 -42.80 -23.18 -26.80
CA THR A 815 -44.23 -23.51 -26.93
C THR A 815 -44.50 -24.95 -26.53
N SER A 816 -43.73 -25.90 -27.07
CA SER A 816 -43.86 -27.34 -26.76
C SER A 816 -43.62 -27.62 -25.27
N GLN A 817 -42.57 -27.06 -24.67
CA GLN A 817 -42.25 -27.24 -23.25
C GLN A 817 -43.35 -26.64 -22.35
N LEU A 818 -43.84 -25.45 -22.65
CA LEU A 818 -44.92 -24.81 -21.89
C LEU A 818 -46.24 -25.59 -22.03
N LEU A 819 -46.56 -26.10 -23.21
CA LEU A 819 -47.76 -26.92 -23.45
C LEU A 819 -47.69 -28.24 -22.65
N ASN A 820 -46.54 -28.89 -22.63
CA ASN A 820 -46.34 -30.12 -21.85
C ASN A 820 -46.49 -29.87 -20.35
N LYS A 821 -45.89 -28.78 -19.83
CA LYS A 821 -46.05 -28.37 -18.42
C LYS A 821 -47.51 -28.03 -18.09
N TYR A 822 -48.19 -27.26 -18.96
CA TYR A 822 -49.60 -26.92 -18.80
C TYR A 822 -50.49 -28.16 -18.77
N ARG A 823 -50.35 -29.06 -19.76
CA ARG A 823 -51.11 -30.32 -19.83
C ARG A 823 -50.83 -31.24 -18.64
N SER A 824 -49.58 -31.33 -18.17
CA SER A 824 -49.22 -32.11 -16.98
C SER A 824 -49.91 -31.60 -15.71
N ILE A 825 -50.00 -30.28 -15.52
CA ILE A 825 -50.67 -29.68 -14.36
C ILE A 825 -52.18 -29.81 -14.48
N VAL A 826 -52.76 -29.61 -15.67
CA VAL A 826 -54.19 -29.82 -15.93
C VAL A 826 -54.60 -31.28 -15.69
N ALA A 827 -53.80 -32.24 -16.14
CA ALA A 827 -54.04 -33.67 -15.87
C ALA A 827 -54.03 -33.99 -14.37
N LYS A 828 -53.09 -33.40 -13.61
CA LYS A 828 -53.02 -33.54 -12.14
C LYS A 828 -54.18 -32.85 -11.39
N LEU A 829 -54.90 -31.93 -12.04
CA LEU A 829 -56.07 -31.26 -11.47
C LEU A 829 -57.38 -31.98 -11.79
N GLY A 830 -57.38 -32.86 -12.79
CA GLY A 830 -58.52 -33.70 -13.17
C GLY A 830 -58.68 -34.97 -12.33
N ASP A 831 -57.69 -35.29 -11.48
CA ASP A 831 -57.68 -36.46 -10.60
C ASP A 831 -57.91 -36.02 -9.13
N HIS A 832 -58.66 -36.82 -8.37
CA HIS A 832 -59.54 -36.43 -7.26
C HIS A 832 -58.98 -35.65 -6.02
N SER A 833 -59.87 -34.80 -5.48
CA SER A 833 -60.05 -34.28 -4.10
C SER A 833 -58.97 -34.51 -3.01
N GLN A 834 -58.38 -33.41 -2.45
CA GLN A 834 -58.45 -33.09 -1.00
C GLN A 834 -57.59 -31.89 -0.47
N GLN A 835 -56.86 -31.10 -1.27
CA GLN A 835 -56.10 -29.96 -0.71
C GLN A 835 -56.43 -28.60 -1.36
N LYS A 836 -57.25 -27.78 -0.70
CA LYS A 836 -57.66 -26.43 -1.15
C LYS A 836 -56.46 -25.48 -1.38
N ALA A 837 -55.41 -25.56 -0.57
CA ALA A 837 -54.20 -24.74 -0.72
C ALA A 837 -53.39 -25.13 -1.98
N HIS A 838 -53.21 -26.44 -2.21
CA HIS A 838 -52.51 -26.97 -3.37
C HIS A 838 -53.23 -26.63 -4.69
N HIS A 839 -54.57 -26.73 -4.71
CA HIS A 839 -55.39 -26.28 -5.84
C HIS A 839 -55.28 -24.78 -6.10
N THR A 840 -55.14 -23.94 -5.07
CA THR A 840 -55.03 -22.48 -5.23
C THR A 840 -53.68 -22.10 -5.83
N LEU A 841 -52.59 -22.73 -5.38
CA LEU A 841 -51.24 -22.56 -5.94
C LEU A 841 -51.17 -23.06 -7.39
N GLN A 842 -51.73 -24.24 -7.68
CA GLN A 842 -51.78 -24.81 -9.03
C GLN A 842 -52.63 -23.96 -9.99
N LYS A 843 -53.75 -23.38 -9.52
CA LYS A 843 -54.56 -22.43 -10.32
C LYS A 843 -53.79 -21.13 -10.62
N SER A 844 -53.04 -20.60 -9.65
CA SER A 844 -52.17 -19.44 -9.88
C SER A 844 -51.07 -19.75 -10.91
N LEU A 845 -50.41 -20.90 -10.78
CA LEU A 845 -49.40 -21.39 -11.72
C LEU A 845 -49.98 -21.61 -13.13
N LEU A 846 -51.18 -22.16 -13.25
CA LEU A 846 -51.88 -22.33 -14.54
C LEU A 846 -52.20 -20.99 -15.20
N ARG A 847 -52.62 -19.97 -14.42
CA ARG A 847 -52.84 -18.62 -14.94
C ARG A 847 -51.54 -18.04 -15.52
N GLN A 848 -50.43 -18.17 -14.80
CA GLN A 848 -49.11 -17.74 -15.28
C GLN A 848 -48.69 -18.51 -16.55
N LEU A 849 -48.83 -19.83 -16.58
CA LEU A 849 -48.52 -20.66 -17.75
C LEU A 849 -49.40 -20.32 -18.96
N SER A 850 -50.69 -20.06 -18.76
CA SER A 850 -51.62 -19.67 -19.82
C SER A 850 -51.28 -18.31 -20.43
N ALA A 851 -50.80 -17.35 -19.62
CA ALA A 851 -50.32 -16.07 -20.10
C ALA A 851 -49.07 -16.23 -20.97
N ARG A 852 -48.09 -17.04 -20.52
CA ARG A 852 -46.87 -17.35 -21.28
C ARG A 852 -47.18 -18.07 -22.60
N LEU A 853 -48.11 -19.03 -22.57
CA LEU A 853 -48.55 -19.75 -23.77
C LEU A 853 -49.22 -18.83 -24.80
N ARG A 854 -50.01 -17.84 -24.37
CA ARG A 854 -50.60 -16.84 -25.28
C ARG A 854 -49.51 -16.02 -25.98
N PHE A 855 -48.50 -15.58 -25.25
CA PHE A 855 -47.34 -14.87 -25.83
C PHE A 855 -46.65 -15.71 -26.90
N PHE A 856 -46.25 -16.94 -26.58
CA PHE A 856 -45.53 -17.80 -27.52
C PHE A 856 -46.39 -18.24 -28.72
N ARG A 857 -47.71 -18.43 -28.55
CA ARG A 857 -48.64 -18.69 -29.66
C ARG A 857 -48.69 -17.53 -30.64
N GLN A 858 -48.82 -16.30 -30.14
CA GLN A 858 -48.85 -15.11 -30.99
C GLN A 858 -47.50 -14.91 -31.69
N ALA A 859 -46.39 -15.11 -30.97
CA ALA A 859 -45.06 -15.07 -31.55
C ALA A 859 -44.84 -16.11 -32.66
N THR A 860 -45.34 -17.34 -32.46
CA THR A 860 -45.28 -18.42 -33.46
C THR A 860 -46.06 -18.04 -34.73
N SER A 861 -47.26 -17.48 -34.58
CA SER A 861 -48.08 -17.02 -35.71
C SER A 861 -47.37 -15.94 -36.53
N THR A 862 -46.76 -14.95 -35.86
CA THR A 862 -46.06 -13.84 -36.50
C THR A 862 -44.76 -14.28 -37.18
N LEU A 863 -44.01 -15.21 -36.58
CA LEU A 863 -42.74 -15.69 -37.15
C LEU A 863 -42.93 -16.66 -38.32
N MET A 864 -43.96 -17.50 -38.28
CA MET A 864 -44.24 -18.48 -39.33
C MET A 864 -44.93 -17.87 -40.54
N SER A 865 -45.57 -16.69 -40.42
CA SER A 865 -46.15 -15.95 -41.54
C SER A 865 -45.11 -15.24 -42.43
N VAL A 866 -43.83 -15.26 -42.05
CA VAL A 866 -42.75 -14.60 -42.80
C VAL A 866 -41.83 -15.63 -43.47
N SER A 867 -41.89 -15.68 -44.81
CA SER A 867 -40.98 -16.44 -45.67
C SER A 867 -39.68 -15.65 -45.85
N LEU A 868 -38.55 -16.24 -45.47
CA LEU A 868 -37.23 -15.63 -45.62
C LEU A 868 -36.67 -16.03 -47.00
N SER A 869 -36.98 -15.24 -48.03
CA SER A 869 -36.31 -15.32 -49.33
C SER A 869 -35.29 -14.18 -49.47
N SER A 870 -34.28 -14.39 -50.32
CA SER A 870 -32.95 -13.74 -50.36
C SER A 870 -32.87 -12.21 -50.60
N GLN A 871 -33.95 -11.43 -50.50
CA GLN A 871 -33.92 -9.99 -50.85
C GLN A 871 -34.66 -9.01 -49.91
N GLU A 872 -35.16 -9.42 -48.74
CA GLU A 872 -36.04 -8.55 -47.94
C GLU A 872 -35.60 -8.34 -46.48
N HIS A 873 -34.46 -7.67 -46.30
CA HIS A 873 -33.95 -7.23 -44.99
C HIS A 873 -34.94 -6.33 -44.21
N SER A 874 -35.87 -5.67 -44.89
CA SER A 874 -36.97 -4.87 -44.30
C SER A 874 -37.95 -5.72 -43.48
N LYS A 875 -38.14 -7.01 -43.81
CA LYS A 875 -39.09 -7.89 -43.12
C LYS A 875 -38.63 -8.29 -41.72
N VAL A 876 -37.33 -8.41 -41.46
CA VAL A 876 -36.80 -8.72 -40.11
C VAL A 876 -37.10 -7.58 -39.14
N SER A 877 -36.98 -6.33 -39.58
CA SER A 877 -37.29 -5.16 -38.73
C SER A 877 -38.79 -5.08 -38.43
N ILE A 878 -39.66 -5.34 -39.41
CA ILE A 878 -41.13 -5.41 -39.22
C ILE A 878 -41.53 -6.53 -38.22
N VAL A 879 -40.93 -7.71 -38.35
CA VAL A 879 -41.15 -8.83 -37.40
C VAL A 879 -40.67 -8.47 -35.99
N THR A 880 -39.52 -7.81 -35.90
CA THR A 880 -38.96 -7.37 -34.61
C THR A 880 -39.87 -6.34 -33.95
N GLU A 881 -40.42 -5.39 -34.70
CA GLU A 881 -41.32 -4.35 -34.18
C GLU A 881 -42.69 -4.91 -33.77
N THR A 882 -43.27 -5.82 -34.54
CA THR A 882 -44.52 -6.50 -34.18
C THR A 882 -44.36 -7.39 -32.93
N LEU A 883 -43.26 -8.15 -32.83
CA LEU A 883 -42.97 -8.95 -31.63
C LEU A 883 -42.64 -8.09 -30.40
N LYS A 884 -42.07 -6.89 -30.60
CA LYS A 884 -41.87 -5.91 -29.53
C LYS A 884 -43.19 -5.51 -28.88
N HIS A 885 -44.20 -5.18 -29.70
CA HIS A 885 -45.53 -4.82 -29.20
C HIS A 885 -46.19 -5.97 -28.43
N ILE A 886 -46.07 -7.20 -28.92
CA ILE A 886 -46.60 -8.41 -28.27
C ILE A 886 -45.90 -8.65 -26.93
N ARG A 887 -44.58 -8.50 -26.88
CA ARG A 887 -43.76 -8.60 -25.68
C ARG A 887 -44.15 -7.54 -24.64
N ASP A 888 -44.28 -6.28 -25.06
CA ASP A 888 -44.62 -5.18 -24.16
C ASP A 888 -46.03 -5.33 -23.57
N ALA A 889 -46.98 -5.84 -24.38
CA ALA A 889 -48.31 -6.20 -23.89
C ALA A 889 -48.27 -7.37 -22.88
N PHE A 890 -47.43 -8.38 -23.12
CA PHE A 890 -47.24 -9.51 -22.20
C PHE A 890 -46.64 -9.06 -20.85
N PHE A 891 -45.56 -8.26 -20.85
CA PHE A 891 -44.95 -7.79 -19.61
C PHE A 891 -45.88 -6.88 -18.80
N LYS A 892 -46.66 -6.00 -19.45
CA LYS A 892 -47.70 -5.18 -18.78
C LYS A 892 -48.77 -6.05 -18.11
N LEU A 893 -49.19 -7.13 -18.77
CA LEU A 893 -50.14 -8.09 -18.20
C LEU A 893 -49.53 -8.84 -17.00
N GLN A 894 -48.26 -9.23 -17.06
CA GLN A 894 -47.56 -9.90 -15.96
C GLN A 894 -47.40 -8.99 -14.73
N GLU A 895 -47.08 -7.71 -14.94
CA GLU A 895 -46.94 -6.70 -13.87
C GLU A 895 -48.28 -6.41 -13.17
N SER A 896 -49.38 -6.29 -13.93
CA SER A 896 -50.73 -6.14 -13.38
C SER A 896 -51.21 -7.36 -12.56
N GLN A 897 -50.77 -8.58 -12.91
CA GLN A 897 -51.08 -9.80 -12.16
C GLN A 897 -50.27 -9.95 -10.86
N SER A 898 -49.09 -9.32 -10.78
CA SER A 898 -48.29 -9.30 -9.55
C SER A 898 -48.87 -8.39 -8.45
N GLN A 899 -49.73 -7.43 -8.81
CA GLN A 899 -50.38 -6.51 -7.86
C GLN A 899 -51.78 -6.98 -7.42
N LEU A 900 -52.44 -7.87 -8.17
CA LEU A 900 -53.75 -8.45 -7.81
C LEU A 900 -53.59 -9.79 -7.05
N SER A 901 -53.24 -9.72 -5.76
CA SER A 901 -53.35 -10.86 -4.84
C SER A 901 -54.68 -10.90 -4.06
N SER A 902 -55.66 -10.04 -4.38
CA SER A 902 -56.98 -10.09 -3.76
C SER A 902 -58.12 -9.60 -4.68
N SER A 903 -58.76 -10.51 -5.40
CA SER A 903 -60.22 -10.48 -5.63
C SER A 903 -60.66 -11.62 -6.56
N LYS A 904 -61.85 -12.13 -6.28
CA LYS A 904 -62.49 -13.30 -6.89
C LYS A 904 -62.97 -13.00 -8.31
N SER A 905 -63.09 -14.09 -9.09
CA SER A 905 -64.07 -14.25 -10.17
C SER A 905 -63.88 -13.40 -11.44
N ILE A 906 -62.83 -13.68 -12.21
CA ILE A 906 -62.85 -13.42 -13.66
C ILE A 906 -62.20 -14.62 -14.39
N ALA A 907 -62.95 -15.16 -15.36
CA ALA A 907 -62.58 -16.07 -16.45
C ALA A 907 -62.15 -17.51 -16.11
N THR A 908 -63.12 -18.39 -15.83
CA THR A 908 -63.00 -19.84 -16.04
C THR A 908 -63.36 -20.28 -17.47
N GLU A 909 -64.02 -19.43 -18.27
CA GLU A 909 -64.48 -19.77 -19.63
C GLU A 909 -63.47 -19.51 -20.76
N GLU A 910 -62.50 -18.61 -20.59
CA GLU A 910 -61.43 -18.41 -21.61
C GLU A 910 -60.27 -19.41 -21.49
N MET A 911 -60.17 -20.17 -20.40
CA MET A 911 -59.10 -21.15 -20.18
C MET A 911 -59.18 -22.40 -21.07
N PHE A 912 -60.34 -22.69 -21.68
CA PHE A 912 -60.58 -23.90 -22.47
C PHE A 912 -60.45 -23.73 -23.99
N LYS A 913 -60.09 -22.55 -24.51
CA LYS A 913 -59.95 -22.27 -25.96
C LYS A 913 -58.51 -22.24 -26.49
N LEU A 914 -57.52 -22.69 -25.72
CA LEU A 914 -56.15 -22.90 -26.21
C LEU A 914 -56.01 -24.27 -26.89
N ASN A 915 -56.66 -24.43 -28.06
CA ASN A 915 -56.47 -25.60 -28.92
C ASN A 915 -55.22 -25.38 -29.79
N VAL A 916 -54.02 -25.55 -29.19
CA VAL A 916 -52.76 -25.63 -29.94
C VAL A 916 -52.41 -27.12 -30.06
N ASP A 917 -52.39 -27.62 -31.29
CA ASP A 917 -52.05 -29.01 -31.57
C ASP A 917 -50.54 -29.23 -31.37
N LEU A 918 -50.19 -30.13 -30.44
CA LEU A 918 -48.81 -30.46 -30.12
C LEU A 918 -48.15 -31.23 -31.27
N ASN A 919 -48.93 -31.94 -32.08
CA ASN A 919 -48.44 -32.67 -33.24
C ASN A 919 -48.03 -31.69 -34.36
N ASP A 920 -48.85 -30.67 -34.64
CA ASP A 920 -48.50 -29.58 -35.58
C ASP A 920 -47.21 -28.84 -35.17
N VAL A 921 -47.02 -28.56 -33.88
CA VAL A 921 -45.78 -27.94 -33.36
C VAL A 921 -44.57 -28.87 -33.55
N LYS A 922 -44.73 -30.18 -33.30
CA LYS A 922 -43.66 -31.18 -33.47
C LYS A 922 -43.28 -31.38 -34.94
N ASP A 923 -44.25 -31.37 -35.84
CA ASP A 923 -44.02 -31.52 -37.28
C ASP A 923 -43.28 -30.30 -37.85
N LYS A 924 -43.66 -29.08 -37.42
CA LYS A 924 -42.95 -27.83 -37.76
C LYS A 924 -41.51 -27.81 -37.24
N LEU A 925 -41.28 -28.30 -36.01
CA LEU A 925 -39.93 -28.44 -35.45
C LEU A 925 -39.06 -29.42 -36.26
N ARG A 926 -39.64 -30.57 -36.67
CA ARG A 926 -38.93 -31.57 -37.50
C ARG A 926 -38.51 -30.97 -38.85
N SER A 927 -39.43 -30.27 -39.52
CA SER A 927 -39.17 -29.60 -40.79
C SER A 927 -38.07 -28.51 -40.71
N LEU A 928 -38.05 -27.71 -39.64
CA LEU A 928 -37.01 -26.68 -39.44
C LEU A 928 -35.64 -27.28 -39.12
N ASN A 929 -35.57 -28.35 -38.32
CA ASN A 929 -34.32 -29.05 -38.04
C ASN A 929 -33.71 -29.68 -39.31
N GLU A 930 -34.54 -30.29 -40.16
CA GLU A 930 -34.11 -30.82 -41.46
C GLU A 930 -33.56 -29.72 -42.39
N THR A 931 -34.11 -28.50 -42.28
CA THR A 931 -33.65 -27.33 -43.05
C THR A 931 -32.26 -26.88 -42.59
N ILE A 932 -31.99 -26.88 -41.29
CA ILE A 932 -30.65 -26.58 -40.72
C ILE A 932 -29.64 -27.65 -41.12
N GLU A 933 -29.99 -28.94 -41.05
CA GLU A 933 -29.10 -30.02 -41.43
C GLU A 933 -28.70 -29.94 -42.92
N LYS A 934 -29.64 -29.58 -43.80
CA LYS A 934 -29.35 -29.32 -45.22
C LYS A 934 -28.40 -28.14 -45.41
N HIS A 935 -28.58 -27.05 -44.66
CA HIS A 935 -27.72 -25.86 -44.72
C HIS A 935 -26.31 -26.08 -44.15
N ASN A 936 -26.16 -26.95 -43.15
CA ASN A 936 -24.85 -27.28 -42.59
C ASN A 936 -24.04 -28.20 -43.53
N ARG A 937 -24.71 -29.05 -44.33
CA ARG A 937 -24.06 -29.89 -45.35
C ARG A 937 -23.54 -29.09 -46.54
N THR A 938 -24.22 -28.01 -46.95
CA THR A 938 -23.77 -27.14 -48.05
C THR A 938 -22.54 -26.31 -47.70
N GLU A 939 -22.40 -25.83 -46.45
CA GLU A 939 -21.18 -25.13 -45.99
C GLU A 939 -19.95 -26.05 -45.86
N GLY A 940 -20.16 -27.32 -45.49
CA GLY A 940 -19.09 -28.34 -45.46
C GLY A 940 -18.45 -28.54 -46.84
N HIS A 941 -19.24 -28.44 -47.91
CA HIS A 941 -18.75 -28.50 -49.29
C HIS A 941 -18.02 -27.22 -49.74
N VAL A 942 -18.44 -26.04 -49.28
CA VAL A 942 -17.80 -24.75 -49.63
C VAL A 942 -16.42 -24.59 -48.95
N LYS A 943 -16.28 -25.00 -47.68
CA LYS A 943 -14.98 -24.98 -46.99
C LYS A 943 -13.99 -25.99 -47.57
N HIS A 944 -14.47 -27.13 -48.07
CA HIS A 944 -13.62 -28.12 -48.73
C HIS A 944 -13.16 -27.68 -50.13
N SER A 945 -13.93 -26.79 -50.79
CA SER A 945 -13.56 -26.15 -52.06
C SER A 945 -12.52 -25.04 -51.87
N GLN A 946 -12.67 -24.17 -50.87
CA GLN A 946 -11.70 -23.10 -50.59
C GLN A 946 -10.34 -23.63 -50.11
N ALA A 947 -10.32 -24.72 -49.34
CA ALA A 947 -9.07 -25.39 -48.95
C ALA A 947 -8.36 -26.15 -50.09
N LYS A 948 -9.02 -26.32 -51.25
CA LYS A 948 -8.42 -26.88 -52.48
C LYS A 948 -7.88 -25.82 -53.45
N ASP A 949 -8.27 -24.55 -53.27
CA ASP A 949 -7.76 -23.43 -54.08
C ASP A 949 -6.59 -22.69 -53.39
N GLU A 950 -6.33 -22.95 -52.10
CA GLU A 950 -5.16 -22.44 -51.33
C GLU A 950 -4.06 -23.51 -51.05
N LEU A 951 -4.12 -24.66 -51.74
CA LEU A 951 -3.12 -25.74 -51.70
C LEU A 951 -2.66 -26.03 -53.13
#